data_AF-A0A175VQR2-F1
#
_entry.id   AF-A0A175VQR2-F1
#
_cell.length_a   1.000
_cell.length_b   1.000
_cell.length_c   1.000
_cell.angle_alpha   90.00
_cell.angle_beta   90.00
_cell.angle_gamma   90.00
#
_symmetry.space_group_name_H-M   'P 1'
#
loop_
_entity.id
_entity.type
_entity.pdbx_description
1 polymer ?
#
loop_
_entity_poly.entity_id
_entity_poly.type
_entity_poly.pdbx_seq_one_letter_code
_entity_poly.pdbx_strand_id
1 'polypeptide(L)'
;MSEPTEEQPEPFSWLSRENRGPTYISFSPFSHRTASSFEFGDNGYAGCCNYGGDLIHLAARSQKHGIICVRGYRSTSLYGTLAQIQGEFGGPSSFGLEVSASKPPYRSPENITASGSTDLSSSFRPGKLIERGCLNYRWPLYEHALLRNNAGTEDDKMNDDDMIGGSSLSGMSSSTTLGAEEDSRGTDNPDTPAGTYTVFSFVKDGVFYQILRLEQDTALDVKSQDSRRIVLTVGGNMWFRTFHEAAAMREETVNQQRRGGPPLSGKRPKIARSDDPYSVTVVHSVSDRDRLKMEIEVSLVNRDGSLERLELTRSDNEMDTDPESVPAYNSFKDIPCEQSVTTFIAAFRLSEYSEGDEGMEKSDDKRTDDDTDTRAGKSNKTRLLQDKLIKSKEIRDYVAADMYHANAIGDMWLTIFVGEEPQKPDCGPLLTGANLVGRCLERILQVEMFPVGKDQHQLALVSNLFMWPNVDLKALFWKVRFLVKIHNFLYRLQQRCDVVDPVQSEHCPRPAYCRRDIAVQHRRIHDCIDRVVRFLVEALLKPGSNVVLKPDTFVRGDSNYYYVMLTIWYVIQNLEQPGESKDRWNLAQAKVDALQEHLPYDSWNFRKADRNKVAILKWCHYASTLVPCLPKTTPTPGDVETC
;
A
#
# COMPACT_ATOMS: atom_id res chain seq x y z
N MET A 1 7.57 42.93 -25.02
CA MET A 1 7.95 41.52 -24.93
C MET A 1 6.94 40.88 -24.00
N SER A 2 5.95 40.18 -24.54
CA SER A 2 5.05 39.35 -23.73
C SER A 2 5.88 38.22 -23.14
N GLU A 3 5.89 38.08 -21.82
CA GLU A 3 6.46 36.90 -21.17
C GLU A 3 5.84 35.66 -21.83
N PRO A 4 6.64 34.65 -22.20
CA PRO A 4 6.10 33.40 -22.70
C PRO A 4 5.11 32.91 -21.64
N THR A 5 3.84 32.75 -22.02
CA THR A 5 2.86 32.06 -21.19
C THR A 5 3.48 30.73 -20.81
N GLU A 6 3.92 30.61 -19.57
CA GLU A 6 4.48 29.39 -19.01
C GLU A 6 3.39 28.33 -19.20
N GLU A 7 3.57 27.47 -20.20
CA GLU A 7 2.61 26.41 -20.47
C GLU A 7 2.46 25.61 -19.19
N GLN A 8 1.23 25.54 -18.67
CA GLN A 8 1.02 24.81 -17.44
C GLN A 8 1.46 23.37 -17.65
N PRO A 9 2.32 22.83 -16.78
CA PRO A 9 2.83 21.48 -16.95
C PRO A 9 1.66 20.50 -16.97
N GLU A 10 1.70 19.55 -17.89
CA GLU A 10 0.65 18.54 -18.01
C GLU A 10 0.38 17.88 -16.65
N PRO A 11 -0.89 17.62 -16.29
CA PRO A 11 -1.22 16.94 -15.06
C PRO A 11 -0.44 15.63 -14.92
N PHE A 12 0.19 15.44 -13.76
CA PHE A 12 0.98 14.25 -13.44
C PHE A 12 2.20 14.00 -14.33
N SER A 13 2.68 15.03 -15.04
CA SER A 13 3.97 14.99 -15.76
C SER A 13 5.14 14.57 -14.87
N TRP A 14 5.09 14.85 -13.57
CA TRP A 14 6.09 14.38 -12.59
C TRP A 14 6.12 12.86 -12.37
N LEU A 15 5.15 12.10 -12.90
CA LEU A 15 5.21 10.63 -12.93
C LEU A 15 5.98 10.09 -14.15
N SER A 16 6.17 10.91 -15.19
CA SER A 16 6.94 10.50 -16.37
C SER A 16 8.38 10.21 -15.98
N ARG A 17 9.01 9.26 -16.68
CA ARG A 17 10.36 8.77 -16.33
C ARG A 17 11.38 9.90 -16.14
N GLU A 18 11.30 10.95 -16.94
CA GLU A 18 12.22 12.09 -16.93
C GLU A 18 12.00 13.04 -15.73
N ASN A 19 10.83 13.01 -15.09
CA ASN A 19 10.41 13.99 -14.09
C ASN A 19 10.15 13.42 -12.69
N ARG A 20 10.42 12.13 -12.43
CA ARG A 20 10.16 11.46 -11.14
C ARG A 20 10.91 12.06 -9.93
N GLY A 21 11.93 12.88 -10.19
CA GLY A 21 12.72 13.56 -9.16
C GLY A 21 13.59 12.62 -8.31
N PRO A 22 14.40 13.15 -7.39
CA PRO A 22 15.34 12.35 -6.60
C PRO A 22 14.69 11.56 -5.45
N THR A 23 13.44 11.87 -5.10
CA THR A 23 12.68 11.12 -4.09
C THR A 23 12.19 9.77 -4.60
N TYR A 24 12.30 9.52 -5.89
CA TYR A 24 11.96 8.24 -6.51
C TYR A 24 13.11 7.25 -6.35
N ILE A 25 12.80 6.09 -5.80
CA ILE A 25 13.73 4.98 -5.61
C ILE A 25 13.36 3.87 -6.58
N SER A 26 14.21 3.68 -7.58
CA SER A 26 14.07 2.56 -8.52
C SER A 26 14.47 1.24 -7.86
N PHE A 27 13.67 0.20 -8.08
CA PHE A 27 13.99 -1.17 -7.69
C PHE A 27 14.42 -2.04 -8.87
N SER A 28 14.62 -1.45 -10.04
CA SER A 28 15.21 -2.14 -11.20
C SER A 28 16.54 -2.84 -10.88
N PRO A 29 17.43 -2.32 -10.01
CA PRO A 29 18.63 -3.06 -9.59
C PRO A 29 18.35 -4.40 -8.90
N PHE A 30 17.14 -4.58 -8.37
CA PHE A 30 16.69 -5.80 -7.70
C PHE A 30 15.76 -6.66 -8.57
N SER A 31 15.64 -6.38 -9.87
CA SER A 31 14.81 -7.15 -10.81
C SER A 31 15.24 -8.62 -10.94
N HIS A 32 16.52 -8.91 -10.70
CA HIS A 32 17.07 -10.27 -10.64
C HIS A 32 16.65 -11.06 -9.40
N ARG A 33 15.99 -10.41 -8.42
CA ARG A 33 15.49 -11.06 -7.19
C ARG A 33 14.07 -11.57 -7.41
N THR A 34 13.64 -12.44 -6.52
CA THR A 34 12.29 -13.01 -6.55
C THR A 34 11.22 -11.91 -6.56
N ALA A 35 10.23 -12.08 -7.44
CA ALA A 35 9.04 -11.24 -7.50
C ALA A 35 8.41 -11.11 -6.11
N SER A 36 8.01 -9.89 -5.77
CA SER A 36 7.55 -9.50 -4.44
C SER A 36 6.54 -8.38 -4.53
N SER A 37 5.60 -8.39 -3.59
CA SER A 37 4.55 -7.38 -3.45
C SER A 37 5.11 -6.11 -2.85
N PHE A 38 4.34 -5.03 -3.00
CA PHE A 38 4.62 -3.77 -2.35
C PHE A 38 3.47 -3.33 -1.44
N GLU A 39 3.79 -3.13 -0.17
CA GLU A 39 2.84 -2.65 0.84
C GLU A 39 2.99 -1.14 1.06
N PHE A 40 1.90 -0.40 1.04
CA PHE A 40 1.87 1.05 1.25
C PHE A 40 0.72 1.42 2.17
N GLY A 41 0.72 2.64 2.71
CA GLY A 41 -0.34 3.05 3.61
C GLY A 41 -0.21 4.46 4.14
N ASP A 42 -1.24 4.90 4.86
CA ASP A 42 -1.28 6.11 5.67
C ASP A 42 -2.31 5.96 6.79
N ASN A 43 -1.95 6.39 8.00
CA ASN A 43 -2.92 6.64 9.09
C ASN A 43 -3.97 5.54 9.34
N GLY A 44 -3.56 4.26 9.34
CA GLY A 44 -4.45 3.12 9.53
C GLY A 44 -5.19 2.65 8.27
N TYR A 45 -4.71 3.04 7.11
CA TYR A 45 -5.15 2.53 5.81
C TYR A 45 -3.94 1.98 5.10
N ALA A 46 -4.02 0.76 4.58
CA ALA A 46 -2.90 0.11 3.93
C ALA A 46 -3.34 -0.65 2.68
N GLY A 47 -2.56 -0.55 1.62
CA GLY A 47 -2.74 -1.28 0.38
C GLY A 47 -1.56 -2.21 0.11
N CYS A 48 -1.82 -3.24 -0.68
CA CYS A 48 -0.80 -4.17 -1.16
C CYS A 48 -0.98 -4.36 -2.66
N CYS A 49 0.08 -4.11 -3.41
CA CYS A 49 0.19 -4.41 -4.83
C CYS A 49 0.96 -5.73 -5.03
N ASN A 50 0.64 -6.49 -6.07
CA ASN A 50 1.48 -7.60 -6.53
C ASN A 50 2.82 -7.08 -7.11
N TYR A 51 3.58 -7.97 -7.74
CA TYR A 51 4.85 -7.63 -8.39
C TYR A 51 4.68 -6.66 -9.56
N GLY A 52 3.59 -6.76 -10.31
CA GLY A 52 3.27 -5.88 -11.45
C GLY A 52 2.64 -4.53 -11.08
N GLY A 53 2.15 -4.38 -9.85
CA GLY A 53 1.51 -3.14 -9.39
C GLY A 53 0.01 -3.18 -9.24
N ASP A 54 -0.61 -4.32 -9.53
CA ASP A 54 -2.06 -4.48 -9.38
C ASP A 54 -2.44 -4.62 -7.92
N LEU A 55 -3.52 -3.96 -7.55
CA LEU A 55 -4.00 -3.95 -6.18
C LEU A 55 -4.63 -5.30 -5.81
N ILE A 56 -4.09 -5.96 -4.80
CA ILE A 56 -4.51 -7.30 -4.37
C ILE A 56 -5.12 -7.32 -2.97
N HIS A 57 -4.90 -6.28 -2.16
CA HIS A 57 -5.46 -6.16 -0.82
C HIS A 57 -5.53 -4.69 -0.37
N LEU A 58 -6.63 -4.30 0.25
CA LEU A 58 -6.80 -3.06 1.01
C LEU A 58 -7.25 -3.35 2.44
N ALA A 59 -6.68 -2.64 3.41
CA ALA A 59 -7.06 -2.69 4.81
C ALA A 59 -7.36 -1.26 5.29
N ALA A 60 -8.47 -1.08 5.99
CA ALA A 60 -8.88 0.20 6.54
C ALA A 60 -9.19 0.05 8.03
N ARG A 61 -8.89 1.10 8.80
CA ARG A 61 -9.28 1.19 10.21
C ARG A 61 -10.80 1.17 10.35
N SER A 62 -11.25 0.56 11.44
CA SER A 62 -12.66 0.46 11.80
C SER A 62 -12.81 0.72 13.30
N GLN A 63 -13.86 1.44 13.68
CA GLN A 63 -14.16 1.66 15.10
C GLN A 63 -14.75 0.40 15.76
N LYS A 64 -15.54 -0.38 15.00
CA LYS A 64 -16.25 -1.57 15.49
C LYS A 64 -15.38 -2.82 15.48
N HIS A 65 -14.67 -3.04 14.38
CA HIS A 65 -13.86 -4.23 14.09
C HIS A 65 -12.35 -3.99 14.22
N GLY A 66 -11.91 -2.74 14.45
CA GLY A 66 -10.50 -2.38 14.53
C GLY A 66 -9.89 -2.24 13.15
N ILE A 67 -9.93 -3.31 12.36
CA ILE A 67 -9.52 -3.34 10.95
C ILE A 67 -10.58 -4.09 10.13
N ILE A 68 -10.86 -3.55 8.96
CA ILE A 68 -11.61 -4.22 7.90
C ILE A 68 -10.72 -4.33 6.67
N CYS A 69 -10.89 -5.40 5.92
CA CYS A 69 -10.05 -5.74 4.78
C CYS A 69 -10.90 -6.13 3.57
N VAL A 70 -10.39 -5.84 2.38
CA VAL A 70 -10.83 -6.46 1.12
C VAL A 70 -9.60 -6.99 0.39
N ARG A 71 -9.72 -8.17 -0.20
CA ARG A 71 -8.65 -8.81 -0.96
C ARG A 71 -9.17 -9.41 -2.26
N GLY A 72 -8.34 -9.48 -3.29
CA GLY A 72 -8.66 -10.22 -4.51
C GLY A 72 -8.74 -11.72 -4.24
N TYR A 73 -9.58 -12.41 -5.00
CA TYR A 73 -9.90 -13.80 -4.75
C TYR A 73 -8.75 -14.71 -5.15
N ARG A 74 -8.24 -15.44 -4.15
CA ARG A 74 -7.42 -16.62 -4.34
C ARG A 74 -7.50 -17.53 -3.11
N SER A 75 -7.04 -18.76 -3.27
CA SER A 75 -6.85 -19.70 -2.15
C SER A 75 -6.11 -19.00 -0.99
N THR A 76 -6.62 -19.13 0.24
CA THR A 76 -5.98 -18.63 1.47
C THR A 76 -4.70 -19.38 1.85
N SER A 77 -4.32 -20.39 1.06
CA SER A 77 -3.06 -21.09 1.26
C SER A 77 -1.87 -20.14 1.07
N LEU A 78 -0.76 -20.48 1.74
CA LEU A 78 0.49 -19.74 1.58
C LEU A 78 0.93 -19.69 0.11
N TYR A 79 0.80 -20.82 -0.62
CA TYR A 79 1.12 -20.90 -2.04
C TYR A 79 0.21 -20.04 -2.91
N GLY A 80 -1.10 -20.04 -2.65
CA GLY A 80 -2.03 -19.15 -3.36
C GLY A 80 -1.68 -17.68 -3.15
N THR A 81 -1.36 -17.31 -1.91
CA THR A 81 -0.95 -15.94 -1.58
C THR A 81 0.39 -15.56 -2.24
N LEU A 82 1.38 -16.46 -2.22
CA LEU A 82 2.66 -16.23 -2.90
C LEU A 82 2.48 -16.07 -4.41
N ALA A 83 1.68 -16.92 -5.04
CA ALA A 83 1.39 -16.81 -6.47
C ALA A 83 0.66 -15.49 -6.83
N GLN A 84 -0.18 -14.97 -5.93
CA GLN A 84 -0.85 -13.67 -6.11
C GLN A 84 0.16 -12.52 -6.02
N ILE A 85 1.05 -12.59 -5.04
CA ILE A 85 2.09 -11.60 -4.81
C ILE A 85 3.10 -11.55 -5.97
N GLN A 86 3.42 -12.71 -6.55
CA GLN A 86 4.45 -12.84 -7.60
C GLN A 86 3.94 -12.56 -9.02
N GLY A 87 2.63 -12.40 -9.21
CA GLY A 87 2.05 -12.09 -10.52
C GLY A 87 2.47 -10.72 -11.03
N GLU A 88 2.83 -10.65 -12.32
CA GLU A 88 3.06 -9.41 -13.06
C GLU A 88 1.75 -8.79 -13.57
N PHE A 89 0.71 -9.61 -13.76
CA PHE A 89 -0.64 -9.16 -14.04
C PHE A 89 -1.59 -9.82 -13.05
N GLY A 90 -2.57 -9.05 -12.59
CA GLY A 90 -3.38 -9.39 -11.44
C GLY A 90 -4.49 -10.38 -11.76
N GLY A 91 -5.03 -10.31 -12.98
CA GLY A 91 -6.10 -11.19 -13.46
C GLY A 91 -7.24 -11.28 -12.43
N PRO A 92 -7.88 -12.45 -12.23
CA PRO A 92 -8.98 -12.59 -11.27
C PRO A 92 -8.55 -12.44 -9.79
N SER A 93 -7.25 -12.22 -9.52
CA SER A 93 -6.69 -12.08 -8.18
C SER A 93 -6.38 -10.62 -7.80
N SER A 94 -6.51 -9.65 -8.71
CA SER A 94 -6.46 -8.22 -8.42
C SER A 94 -7.86 -7.62 -8.43
N PHE A 95 -7.96 -6.38 -7.98
CA PHE A 95 -9.15 -5.55 -8.16
C PHE A 95 -8.87 -4.07 -8.38
N GLY A 96 -7.59 -3.74 -8.59
CA GLY A 96 -7.15 -2.38 -8.91
C GLY A 96 -7.56 -1.95 -10.31
N LEU A 97 -7.16 -0.73 -10.67
CA LEU A 97 -7.29 -0.21 -12.02
C LEU A 97 -6.19 -0.79 -12.90
N GLU A 98 -6.57 -1.50 -13.96
CA GLU A 98 -5.65 -2.11 -14.92
C GLU A 98 -6.07 -1.85 -16.37
N VAL A 99 -5.11 -1.91 -17.31
CA VAL A 99 -5.41 -1.95 -18.75
C VAL A 99 -5.89 -3.36 -19.08
N SER A 100 -7.08 -3.49 -19.66
CA SER A 100 -7.70 -4.79 -19.85
C SER A 100 -6.88 -5.67 -20.81
N ALA A 101 -6.41 -6.82 -20.33
CA ALA A 101 -5.60 -7.74 -21.12
C ALA A 101 -6.41 -8.68 -22.04
N SER A 102 -7.68 -8.93 -21.72
CA SER A 102 -8.51 -9.93 -22.40
C SER A 102 -9.45 -9.38 -23.48
N LYS A 103 -9.42 -8.07 -23.76
CA LYS A 103 -10.36 -7.50 -24.74
C LYS A 103 -9.94 -7.78 -26.17
N PRO A 104 -10.89 -8.05 -27.07
CA PRO A 104 -10.59 -8.18 -28.48
C PRO A 104 -10.03 -6.85 -29.04
N PRO A 105 -9.25 -6.92 -30.13
CA PRO A 105 -8.78 -5.76 -30.89
C PRO A 105 -9.91 -4.80 -31.26
N TYR A 106 -9.72 -3.51 -31.00
CA TYR A 106 -10.65 -2.47 -31.42
C TYR A 106 -10.69 -2.35 -32.94
N ARG A 107 -11.90 -2.41 -33.50
CA ARG A 107 -12.18 -2.12 -34.91
C ARG A 107 -12.97 -0.80 -34.98
N SER A 108 -12.50 0.11 -35.82
CA SER A 108 -13.15 1.42 -36.04
C SER A 108 -14.65 1.24 -36.33
N PRO A 109 -15.53 2.12 -35.81
CA PRO A 109 -16.98 1.98 -35.90
C PRO A 109 -17.52 1.88 -37.33
N GLU A 110 -16.76 2.34 -38.33
CA GLU A 110 -17.12 2.19 -39.75
C GLU A 110 -17.29 0.72 -40.19
N ASN A 111 -16.69 -0.23 -39.45
CA ASN A 111 -16.77 -1.67 -39.73
C ASN A 111 -17.69 -2.45 -38.78
N ILE A 112 -18.36 -1.80 -37.82
CA ILE A 112 -19.25 -2.49 -36.89
C ILE A 112 -20.58 -2.77 -37.61
N THR A 113 -20.75 -4.02 -38.03
CA THR A 113 -22.05 -4.54 -38.48
C THR A 113 -23.07 -4.38 -37.34
N ALA A 114 -24.33 -4.14 -37.68
CA ALA A 114 -25.44 -3.71 -36.79
C ALA A 114 -25.82 -4.66 -35.61
N SER A 115 -24.95 -5.60 -35.25
CA SER A 115 -24.96 -6.31 -33.97
C SER A 115 -24.73 -5.28 -32.85
N GLY A 116 -25.81 -4.75 -32.28
CA GLY A 116 -25.78 -3.73 -31.23
C GLY A 116 -25.17 -4.15 -29.89
N SER A 117 -24.27 -5.14 -29.86
CA SER A 117 -23.38 -5.32 -28.71
C SER A 117 -22.37 -4.18 -28.74
N THR A 118 -22.31 -3.42 -27.64
CA THR A 118 -21.18 -2.53 -27.36
C THR A 118 -19.96 -3.42 -27.13
N ASP A 119 -19.38 -3.96 -28.20
CA ASP A 119 -18.18 -4.78 -28.11
C ASP A 119 -17.08 -3.92 -27.47
N LEU A 120 -16.79 -4.24 -26.20
CA LEU A 120 -15.74 -3.64 -25.39
C LEU A 120 -14.38 -4.12 -25.92
N SER A 121 -14.05 -3.67 -27.12
CA SER A 121 -12.78 -3.92 -27.78
C SER A 121 -11.79 -2.81 -27.42
N SER A 122 -10.51 -3.17 -27.35
CA SER A 122 -9.41 -2.28 -26.95
C SER A 122 -8.35 -2.25 -28.02
N SER A 123 -7.84 -1.07 -28.35
CA SER A 123 -6.67 -0.86 -29.22
C SER A 123 -5.36 -1.19 -28.52
N PHE A 124 -5.38 -1.31 -27.18
CA PHE A 124 -4.19 -1.52 -26.37
C PHE A 124 -4.33 -2.74 -25.46
N ARG A 125 -3.20 -3.38 -25.20
CA ARG A 125 -3.06 -4.43 -24.18
C ARG A 125 -1.80 -4.14 -23.34
N PRO A 126 -1.76 -4.58 -22.08
CA PRO A 126 -0.57 -4.44 -21.27
C PRO A 126 0.58 -5.28 -21.85
N GLY A 127 1.79 -4.71 -21.83
CA GLY A 127 3.05 -5.38 -22.13
C GLY A 127 3.89 -5.57 -20.87
N LYS A 128 5.16 -5.96 -21.05
CA LYS A 128 6.07 -6.27 -19.95
C LYS A 128 6.31 -5.08 -19.01
N LEU A 129 6.51 -5.37 -17.74
CA LEU A 129 6.99 -4.43 -16.72
C LEU A 129 8.38 -3.94 -17.10
N ILE A 130 8.50 -2.64 -17.34
CA ILE A 130 9.76 -1.97 -17.68
C ILE A 130 10.49 -1.53 -16.40
N GLU A 131 9.75 -0.95 -15.47
CA GLU A 131 10.31 -0.39 -14.25
C GLU A 131 9.38 -0.54 -13.06
N ARG A 132 9.95 -0.72 -11.87
CA ARG A 132 9.23 -0.60 -10.61
C ARG A 132 10.06 0.15 -9.58
N GLY A 133 9.38 0.90 -8.74
CA GLY A 133 10.02 1.69 -7.69
C GLY A 133 9.00 2.23 -6.70
N CYS A 134 9.39 3.24 -5.96
CA CYS A 134 8.48 3.97 -5.10
C CYS A 134 8.98 5.39 -4.82
N LEU A 135 8.06 6.29 -4.48
CA LEU A 135 8.39 7.60 -3.93
C LEU A 135 8.53 7.51 -2.41
N ASN A 136 9.62 8.06 -1.88
CA ASN A 136 9.90 8.17 -0.45
C ASN A 136 9.76 6.84 0.31
N TYR A 137 10.16 5.72 -0.30
CA TYR A 137 10.04 4.37 0.26
C TYR A 137 8.60 3.90 0.58
N ARG A 138 7.61 4.65 0.09
CA ARG A 138 6.23 4.56 0.57
C ARG A 138 5.20 4.34 -0.53
N TRP A 139 5.27 5.08 -1.63
CA TRP A 139 4.21 5.09 -2.65
C TRP A 139 4.68 4.37 -3.90
N PRO A 140 4.16 3.18 -4.19
CA PRO A 140 4.69 2.38 -5.29
C PRO A 140 4.34 2.95 -6.65
N LEU A 141 5.27 2.78 -7.58
CA LEU A 141 5.15 3.19 -8.97
C LEU A 141 5.63 2.03 -9.85
N TYR A 142 4.85 1.71 -10.86
CA TYR A 142 5.12 0.65 -11.83
C TYR A 142 4.97 1.22 -13.23
N GLU A 143 5.88 0.89 -14.12
CA GLU A 143 5.81 1.28 -15.52
C GLU A 143 5.88 0.04 -16.39
N HIS A 144 4.94 -0.05 -17.31
CA HIS A 144 4.78 -1.17 -18.23
C HIS A 144 4.84 -0.68 -19.66
N ALA A 145 5.26 -1.56 -20.57
CA ALA A 145 5.06 -1.34 -21.99
C ALA A 145 3.56 -1.34 -22.30
N LEU A 146 3.14 -0.48 -23.22
CA LEU A 146 1.80 -0.50 -23.79
C LEU A 146 1.91 -1.08 -25.20
N LEU A 147 1.25 -2.20 -25.47
CA LEU A 147 1.33 -2.87 -26.77
C LEU A 147 0.06 -2.59 -27.58
N ARG A 148 0.20 -2.58 -28.91
CA ARG A 148 -0.97 -2.56 -29.80
C ARG A 148 -1.70 -3.90 -29.68
N ASN A 149 -3.01 -3.83 -29.57
CA ASN A 149 -3.87 -5.01 -29.60
C ASN A 149 -4.29 -5.25 -31.05
N ASN A 150 -3.41 -5.84 -31.83
CA ASN A 150 -3.70 -6.22 -33.21
C ASN A 150 -4.48 -7.54 -33.18
N ALA A 151 -5.42 -7.73 -34.12
CA ALA A 151 -5.96 -9.05 -34.38
C ALA A 151 -4.78 -9.91 -34.80
N GLY A 152 -4.34 -10.79 -33.90
CA GLY A 152 -3.46 -11.88 -34.27
C GLY A 152 -4.11 -12.50 -35.49
N THR A 153 -3.40 -12.50 -36.61
CA THR A 153 -3.76 -13.32 -37.74
C THR A 153 -3.97 -14.70 -37.17
N GLU A 154 -5.22 -15.20 -37.14
CA GLU A 154 -5.62 -16.46 -36.50
C GLU A 154 -4.90 -17.70 -37.07
N ASP A 155 -3.95 -17.49 -37.98
CA ASP A 155 -3.08 -18.48 -38.60
C ASP A 155 -1.99 -19.02 -37.65
N ASP A 156 -1.77 -18.40 -36.48
CA ASP A 156 -0.94 -18.99 -35.41
C ASP A 156 -1.71 -20.05 -34.58
N LYS A 157 -2.71 -20.71 -35.17
CA LYS A 157 -3.11 -22.06 -34.76
C LYS A 157 -1.92 -22.99 -35.01
N MET A 158 -0.97 -22.95 -34.09
CA MET A 158 0.08 -23.95 -33.96
C MET A 158 -0.59 -25.33 -33.96
N ASN A 159 -0.14 -26.16 -34.89
CA ASN A 159 -0.45 -27.57 -34.96
C ASN A 159 -0.17 -28.21 -33.58
N ASP A 160 -1.23 -28.48 -32.82
CA ASP A 160 -1.19 -29.15 -31.51
C ASP A 160 -0.78 -30.65 -31.60
N ASP A 161 -0.31 -31.13 -32.75
CA ASP A 161 -0.01 -32.55 -32.96
C ASP A 161 1.41 -32.98 -32.56
N ASP A 162 2.31 -32.06 -32.21
CA ASP A 162 3.66 -32.42 -31.75
C ASP A 162 3.96 -31.72 -30.41
N MET A 163 3.65 -32.35 -29.27
CA MET A 163 4.38 -32.21 -28.00
C MET A 163 3.81 -33.16 -26.91
N ILE A 164 3.90 -34.47 -27.16
CA ILE A 164 4.03 -35.45 -26.08
C ILE A 164 5.52 -35.46 -25.68
N GLY A 165 5.93 -34.61 -24.74
CA GLY A 165 7.33 -34.54 -24.32
C GLY A 165 7.52 -33.70 -23.05
N GLY A 166 7.60 -34.38 -21.90
CA GLY A 166 7.68 -33.75 -20.60
C GLY A 166 8.92 -32.89 -20.35
N SER A 167 8.70 -31.86 -19.53
CA SER A 167 9.57 -31.41 -18.43
C SER A 167 11.09 -31.33 -18.68
N SER A 168 11.58 -30.11 -18.88
CA SER A 168 12.84 -29.67 -18.25
C SER A 168 12.91 -28.15 -18.12
N LEU A 169 12.92 -27.70 -16.87
CA LEU A 169 13.34 -26.37 -16.44
C LEU A 169 14.87 -26.27 -16.62
N SER A 170 15.32 -25.94 -17.81
CA SER A 170 16.63 -25.31 -18.06
C SER A 170 16.31 -23.95 -18.68
N GLY A 171 16.80 -22.83 -18.17
CA GLY A 171 18.16 -22.57 -17.76
C GLY A 171 18.51 -21.29 -18.51
N MET A 172 18.64 -20.20 -17.76
CA MET A 172 18.91 -18.85 -18.23
C MET A 172 20.10 -18.83 -19.19
N SER A 173 19.85 -18.57 -20.47
CA SER A 173 20.91 -18.24 -21.43
C SER A 173 20.88 -16.75 -21.70
N SER A 174 21.97 -16.12 -21.30
CA SER A 174 22.31 -14.72 -21.47
C SER A 174 22.45 -14.31 -22.94
N SER A 175 21.87 -13.15 -23.26
CA SER A 175 22.47 -12.07 -24.06
C SER A 175 23.80 -12.37 -24.74
N THR A 176 23.79 -12.42 -26.07
CA THR A 176 24.66 -11.73 -27.07
C THR A 176 24.43 -12.49 -28.39
N THR A 177 23.99 -11.88 -29.48
CA THR A 177 24.90 -11.33 -30.51
C THR A 177 24.07 -10.49 -31.49
N LEU A 178 24.56 -9.29 -31.78
CA LEU A 178 24.08 -8.39 -32.82
C LEU A 178 24.37 -9.01 -34.20
N GLY A 179 23.35 -9.53 -34.86
CA GLY A 179 23.38 -9.89 -36.28
C GLY A 179 22.49 -8.90 -37.02
N ALA A 180 23.13 -8.00 -37.76
CA ALA A 180 22.50 -7.10 -38.71
C ALA A 180 22.12 -7.85 -39.99
N GLU A 181 21.27 -7.19 -40.78
CA GLU A 181 20.91 -7.43 -42.18
C GLU A 181 19.52 -8.06 -42.45
N GLU A 182 18.63 -7.15 -42.89
CA GLU A 182 17.80 -7.24 -44.09
C GLU A 182 16.80 -8.40 -44.22
N ASP A 183 15.52 -8.11 -43.93
CA ASP A 183 14.49 -8.14 -44.98
C ASP A 183 13.27 -7.32 -44.54
N SER A 184 13.03 -6.17 -45.18
CA SER A 184 12.00 -5.18 -44.81
C SER A 184 10.60 -5.55 -45.32
N ARG A 185 10.18 -6.79 -45.10
CA ARG A 185 8.75 -7.14 -45.19
C ARG A 185 8.18 -6.97 -43.81
N GLY A 186 7.63 -5.78 -43.56
CA GLY A 186 6.99 -5.38 -42.32
C GLY A 186 5.83 -6.30 -41.95
N THR A 187 6.15 -7.44 -41.37
CA THR A 187 5.25 -8.14 -40.47
C THR A 187 5.30 -7.31 -39.20
N ASP A 188 4.26 -6.52 -38.97
CA ASP A 188 4.09 -5.76 -37.73
C ASP A 188 4.21 -6.75 -36.57
N ASN A 189 5.38 -6.78 -35.92
CA ASN A 189 5.60 -7.64 -34.79
C ASN A 189 4.51 -7.29 -33.75
N PRO A 190 3.65 -8.26 -33.34
CA PRO A 190 2.56 -7.99 -32.41
C PRO A 190 3.02 -7.45 -31.05
N ASP A 191 4.32 -7.53 -30.77
CA ASP A 191 4.97 -6.97 -29.58
C ASP A 191 5.64 -5.60 -29.81
N THR A 192 5.32 -4.91 -30.90
CA THR A 192 5.78 -3.54 -31.11
C THR A 192 5.14 -2.61 -30.07
N PRO A 193 5.94 -1.95 -29.21
CA PRO A 193 5.40 -1.04 -28.20
C PRO A 193 4.72 0.15 -28.87
N ALA A 194 3.49 0.44 -28.44
CA ALA A 194 2.76 1.65 -28.79
C ALA A 194 3.12 2.83 -27.86
N GLY A 195 3.83 2.55 -26.77
CA GLY A 195 4.22 3.49 -25.74
C GLY A 195 4.39 2.78 -24.39
N THR A 196 4.14 3.50 -23.31
CA THR A 196 4.18 2.98 -21.94
C THR A 196 2.95 3.41 -21.14
N TYR A 197 2.73 2.73 -20.02
CA TYR A 197 1.83 3.23 -18.99
C TYR A 197 2.42 3.09 -17.61
N THR A 198 2.19 4.09 -16.76
CA THR A 198 2.63 4.14 -15.38
C THR A 198 1.43 4.00 -14.45
N VAL A 199 1.51 3.10 -13.46
CA VAL A 199 0.56 2.96 -12.36
C VAL A 199 1.21 3.44 -11.08
N PHE A 200 0.62 4.45 -10.43
CA PHE A 200 1.07 5.02 -9.17
C PHE A 200 -0.01 4.88 -8.10
N SER A 201 0.30 4.24 -6.98
CA SER A 201 -0.67 4.00 -5.91
C SER A 201 -0.33 4.76 -4.64
N PHE A 202 -1.33 5.38 -4.00
CA PHE A 202 -1.17 6.07 -2.72
C PHE A 202 -2.46 6.07 -1.90
N VAL A 203 -2.37 6.55 -0.66
CA VAL A 203 -3.53 6.72 0.23
C VAL A 203 -3.55 8.14 0.74
N LYS A 204 -4.71 8.80 0.68
CA LYS A 204 -4.93 10.14 1.23
C LYS A 204 -6.34 10.23 1.79
N ASP A 205 -6.50 10.82 2.98
CA ASP A 205 -7.81 11.06 3.61
C ASP A 205 -8.70 9.80 3.72
N GLY A 206 -8.08 8.62 3.90
CA GLY A 206 -8.78 7.34 4.00
C GLY A 206 -9.33 6.79 2.68
N VAL A 207 -8.87 7.33 1.55
CA VAL A 207 -9.18 6.85 0.20
C VAL A 207 -7.89 6.36 -0.44
N PHE A 208 -7.96 5.17 -1.06
CA PHE A 208 -6.88 4.63 -1.86
C PHE A 208 -7.01 5.15 -3.28
N TYR A 209 -5.91 5.56 -3.88
CA TYR A 209 -5.87 6.07 -5.24
C TYR A 209 -4.91 5.25 -6.08
N GLN A 210 -5.30 5.00 -7.32
CA GLN A 210 -4.39 4.52 -8.37
C GLN A 210 -4.47 5.49 -9.55
N ILE A 211 -3.34 6.08 -9.89
CA ILE A 211 -3.19 6.93 -11.08
C ILE A 211 -2.59 6.07 -12.18
N LEU A 212 -3.26 6.02 -13.32
CA LEU A 212 -2.78 5.35 -14.52
C LEU A 212 -2.49 6.41 -15.58
N ARG A 213 -1.22 6.65 -15.89
CA ARG A 213 -0.78 7.59 -16.93
C ARG A 213 -0.29 6.82 -18.15
N LEU A 214 -0.95 7.02 -19.28
CA LEU A 214 -0.53 6.51 -20.59
C LEU A 214 0.39 7.53 -21.27
N GLU A 215 1.46 7.05 -21.88
CA GLU A 215 2.37 7.81 -22.74
C GLU A 215 2.50 7.06 -24.07
N GLN A 216 1.92 7.60 -25.13
CA GLN A 216 1.96 7.01 -26.46
C GLN A 216 3.13 7.57 -27.27
N ASP A 217 3.82 6.67 -27.97
CA ASP A 217 4.88 7.08 -28.91
C ASP A 217 4.25 7.66 -30.17
N THR A 218 4.28 8.99 -30.29
CA THR A 218 3.81 9.69 -31.49
C THR A 218 4.70 9.42 -32.70
N ALA A 219 5.95 8.98 -32.48
CA ALA A 219 6.94 8.76 -33.53
C ALA A 219 6.62 7.59 -34.46
N LEU A 220 5.70 6.70 -34.09
CA LEU A 220 5.18 5.67 -35.00
C LEU A 220 4.17 6.32 -35.97
N ASP A 221 4.75 7.01 -36.96
CA ASP A 221 4.18 7.80 -38.07
C ASP A 221 3.23 7.01 -39.01
N VAL A 222 2.73 5.86 -38.55
CA VAL A 222 1.72 5.10 -39.26
C VAL A 222 0.43 5.90 -39.14
N LYS A 223 0.07 6.53 -40.26
CA LYS A 223 -1.15 7.31 -40.57
C LYS A 223 -2.47 6.55 -40.33
N SER A 224 -2.60 5.73 -39.29
CA SER A 224 -3.91 5.20 -38.90
C SER A 224 -4.71 6.38 -38.34
N GLN A 225 -5.53 6.99 -39.19
CA GLN A 225 -6.51 8.02 -38.82
C GLN A 225 -7.57 7.52 -37.85
N ASP A 226 -7.52 6.24 -37.47
CA ASP A 226 -8.50 5.62 -36.58
C ASP A 226 -8.30 6.04 -35.13
N SER A 227 -9.41 6.48 -34.53
CA SER A 227 -9.52 6.69 -33.09
C SER A 227 -9.07 5.44 -32.34
N ARG A 228 -8.27 5.62 -31.28
CA ARG A 228 -7.78 4.50 -30.46
C ARG A 228 -8.64 4.38 -29.22
N ARG A 229 -9.20 3.21 -28.95
CA ARG A 229 -9.98 2.97 -27.73
C ARG A 229 -9.12 2.27 -26.69
N ILE A 230 -9.12 2.75 -25.46
CA ILE A 230 -8.62 1.96 -24.32
C ILE A 230 -9.79 1.44 -23.49
N VAL A 231 -9.68 0.19 -23.06
CA VAL A 231 -10.57 -0.39 -22.05
C VAL A 231 -9.78 -0.61 -20.76
N LEU A 232 -10.29 -0.04 -19.68
CA LEU A 232 -9.77 -0.17 -18.32
C LEU A 232 -10.69 -1.08 -17.52
N THR A 233 -10.11 -1.94 -16.70
CA THR A 233 -10.84 -2.85 -15.80
C THR A 233 -10.57 -2.45 -14.36
N VAL A 234 -11.59 -2.55 -13.51
CA VAL A 234 -11.49 -2.33 -12.06
C VAL A 234 -12.45 -3.26 -11.32
N GLY A 235 -12.14 -3.60 -10.07
CA GLY A 235 -12.95 -4.54 -9.30
C GLY A 235 -12.68 -5.99 -9.70
N GLY A 236 -13.68 -6.86 -9.62
CA GLY A 236 -13.51 -8.29 -9.83
C GLY A 236 -13.68 -9.08 -8.54
N ASN A 237 -13.23 -10.34 -8.55
CA ASN A 237 -13.50 -11.28 -7.48
C ASN A 237 -12.90 -10.80 -6.15
N MET A 238 -13.71 -10.23 -5.26
CA MET A 238 -13.26 -9.62 -4.00
C MET A 238 -13.84 -10.27 -2.77
N TRP A 239 -13.03 -10.37 -1.72
CA TRP A 239 -13.36 -10.98 -0.44
C TRP A 239 -13.16 -9.98 0.69
N PHE A 240 -14.24 -9.67 1.38
CA PHE A 240 -14.25 -8.77 2.52
C PHE A 240 -14.11 -9.55 3.82
N ARG A 241 -13.41 -8.99 4.79
CA ARG A 241 -13.16 -9.59 6.09
C ARG A 241 -13.02 -8.55 7.18
N THR A 242 -13.43 -8.90 8.39
CA THR A 242 -13.06 -8.14 9.60
C THR A 242 -11.79 -8.71 10.24
N PHE A 243 -11.14 -7.92 11.10
CA PHE A 243 -9.98 -8.35 11.88
C PHE A 243 -10.27 -9.62 12.71
N HIS A 244 -11.45 -9.68 13.34
CA HIS A 244 -11.85 -10.83 14.15
C HIS A 244 -12.12 -12.09 13.33
N GLU A 245 -12.72 -11.96 12.14
CA GLU A 245 -12.88 -13.10 11.22
C GLU A 245 -11.53 -13.64 10.75
N ALA A 246 -10.57 -12.75 10.47
CA ALA A 246 -9.21 -13.14 10.10
C ALA A 246 -8.50 -13.90 11.22
N ALA A 247 -8.67 -13.47 12.47
CA ALA A 247 -8.14 -14.15 13.65
C ALA A 247 -8.80 -15.53 13.89
N ALA A 248 -10.13 -15.63 13.75
CA ALA A 248 -10.86 -16.88 13.93
C ALA A 248 -10.45 -17.96 12.91
N MET A 249 -10.31 -17.59 11.64
CA MET A 249 -9.86 -18.52 10.59
C MET A 249 -8.45 -19.07 10.84
N ARG A 250 -7.58 -18.31 11.52
CA ARG A 250 -6.26 -18.78 11.91
C ARG A 250 -6.34 -19.90 12.94
N GLU A 251 -7.17 -19.75 13.97
CA GLU A 251 -7.36 -20.79 14.98
C GLU A 251 -7.93 -22.06 14.36
N GLU A 252 -8.89 -21.91 13.44
CA GLU A 252 -9.44 -23.03 12.67
C GLU A 252 -8.39 -23.70 11.78
N THR A 253 -7.59 -22.93 11.03
CA THR A 253 -6.54 -23.47 10.15
C THR A 253 -5.49 -24.25 10.96
N VAL A 254 -5.08 -23.73 12.12
CA VAL A 254 -4.13 -24.41 13.03
C VAL A 254 -4.75 -25.69 13.59
N ASN A 255 -6.02 -25.66 13.97
CA ASN A 255 -6.73 -26.85 14.46
C ASN A 255 -6.95 -27.89 13.35
N GLN A 256 -7.16 -27.47 12.11
CA GLN A 256 -7.31 -28.35 10.96
C GLN A 256 -5.98 -29.00 10.55
N GLN A 257 -4.88 -28.25 10.54
CA GLN A 257 -3.54 -28.82 10.32
C GLN A 257 -3.22 -29.90 11.36
N ARG A 258 -3.75 -29.78 12.58
CA ARG A 258 -3.64 -30.83 13.61
C ARG A 258 -4.56 -32.03 13.39
N ARG A 259 -5.68 -31.85 12.68
CA ARG A 259 -6.70 -32.89 12.43
C ARG A 259 -6.59 -33.55 11.06
N GLY A 260 -5.76 -33.05 10.15
CA GLY A 260 -5.59 -33.59 8.80
C GLY A 260 -6.81 -33.40 7.88
N GLY A 261 -7.67 -32.42 8.16
CA GLY A 261 -8.88 -32.15 7.36
C GLY A 261 -8.62 -31.21 6.16
N PRO A 262 -9.44 -31.28 5.09
CA PRO A 262 -9.38 -30.34 3.98
C PRO A 262 -9.75 -28.91 4.44
N PRO A 263 -9.20 -27.87 3.78
CA PRO A 263 -9.51 -26.48 4.10
C PRO A 263 -10.99 -26.20 3.82
N LEU A 264 -11.70 -25.60 4.78
CA LEU A 264 -13.05 -25.12 4.54
C LEU A 264 -13.03 -23.96 3.53
N SER A 265 -13.92 -24.00 2.54
CA SER A 265 -14.29 -22.78 1.82
C SER A 265 -15.04 -21.89 2.81
N GLY A 266 -14.48 -20.71 3.10
CA GLY A 266 -15.22 -19.71 3.88
C GLY A 266 -16.55 -19.42 3.20
N LYS A 267 -17.63 -19.24 3.97
CA LYS A 267 -18.93 -18.82 3.40
C LYS A 267 -18.71 -17.56 2.58
N ARG A 268 -19.02 -17.63 1.28
CA ARG A 268 -18.93 -16.48 0.38
C ARG A 268 -20.03 -15.48 0.77
N PRO A 269 -19.69 -14.18 0.90
CA PRO A 269 -20.66 -13.18 1.29
C PRO A 269 -21.74 -13.03 0.23
N LYS A 270 -22.97 -12.75 0.67
CA LYS A 270 -24.05 -12.37 -0.26
C LYS A 270 -23.79 -10.95 -0.75
N ILE A 271 -23.96 -10.71 -2.04
CA ILE A 271 -23.70 -9.42 -2.68
C ILE A 271 -25.04 -8.76 -3.00
N ALA A 272 -25.30 -7.60 -2.40
CA ALA A 272 -26.38 -6.71 -2.83
C ALA A 272 -25.90 -5.81 -3.98
N ARG A 273 -26.83 -5.30 -4.81
CA ARG A 273 -26.56 -4.63 -6.09
C ARG A 273 -27.02 -3.16 -6.04
N SER A 274 -26.29 -2.29 -6.71
CA SER A 274 -26.75 -0.94 -7.07
C SER A 274 -26.79 -0.85 -8.60
N ASP A 275 -27.98 -0.66 -9.18
CA ASP A 275 -28.20 -0.62 -10.63
C ASP A 275 -27.99 0.77 -11.26
N ASP A 276 -27.36 1.72 -10.56
CA ASP A 276 -27.13 3.06 -11.08
C ASP A 276 -25.79 3.13 -11.86
N PRO A 277 -25.80 3.21 -13.21
CA PRO A 277 -24.60 3.17 -14.05
C PRO A 277 -23.68 4.39 -13.86
N TYR A 278 -24.24 5.48 -13.32
CA TYR A 278 -23.49 6.69 -12.95
C TYR A 278 -23.33 6.84 -11.44
N SER A 279 -23.63 5.82 -10.62
CA SER A 279 -23.32 5.82 -9.19
C SER A 279 -21.93 5.28 -8.94
N VAL A 280 -21.25 5.81 -7.92
CA VAL A 280 -20.10 5.12 -7.30
C VAL A 280 -20.44 3.64 -7.26
N THR A 281 -19.63 2.79 -7.89
CA THR A 281 -19.91 1.35 -7.85
C THR A 281 -19.68 0.90 -6.43
N VAL A 282 -20.78 0.71 -5.71
CA VAL A 282 -20.71 0.24 -4.33
C VAL A 282 -20.79 -1.27 -4.36
N VAL A 283 -19.67 -1.88 -4.03
CA VAL A 283 -19.55 -3.31 -3.88
C VAL A 283 -19.84 -3.69 -2.43
N HIS A 284 -20.71 -4.68 -2.24
CA HIS A 284 -21.12 -5.12 -0.90
C HIS A 284 -20.61 -6.51 -0.60
N SER A 285 -20.16 -6.69 0.64
CA SER A 285 -20.18 -7.98 1.30
C SER A 285 -21.17 -7.93 2.44
N VAL A 286 -22.29 -8.64 2.27
CA VAL A 286 -23.23 -8.90 3.34
C VAL A 286 -22.84 -10.24 3.97
N SER A 287 -21.94 -10.17 4.96
CA SER A 287 -22.02 -11.09 6.08
C SER A 287 -23.26 -10.67 6.88
N ASP A 288 -24.06 -11.62 7.39
CA ASP A 288 -25.26 -11.31 8.20
C ASP A 288 -24.95 -10.38 9.40
N ARG A 289 -23.67 -10.24 9.77
CA ARG A 289 -23.19 -9.43 10.90
C ARG A 289 -22.42 -8.18 10.50
N ASP A 290 -21.66 -8.27 9.41
CA ASP A 290 -20.66 -7.27 9.05
C ASP A 290 -20.94 -6.76 7.64
N ARG A 291 -21.61 -5.60 7.59
CA ARG A 291 -21.95 -4.90 6.35
C ARG A 291 -20.78 -4.04 5.92
N LEU A 292 -19.86 -4.65 5.19
CA LEU A 292 -18.70 -3.97 4.63
C LEU A 292 -19.01 -3.54 3.19
N LYS A 293 -18.53 -2.36 2.82
CA LYS A 293 -18.64 -1.84 1.46
C LYS A 293 -17.31 -1.32 0.94
N MET A 294 -17.08 -1.52 -0.36
CA MET A 294 -16.05 -0.82 -1.10
C MET A 294 -16.70 0.02 -2.18
N GLU A 295 -16.40 1.30 -2.17
CA GLU A 295 -16.85 2.26 -3.16
C GLU A 295 -15.73 2.48 -4.18
N ILE A 296 -16.04 2.37 -5.46
CA ILE A 296 -15.08 2.56 -6.58
C ILE A 296 -15.56 3.70 -7.48
N GLU A 297 -14.64 4.60 -7.82
CA GLU A 297 -14.87 5.66 -8.80
C GLU A 297 -13.66 5.74 -9.74
N VAL A 298 -13.90 5.79 -11.05
CA VAL A 298 -12.85 5.98 -12.08
C VAL A 298 -13.12 7.27 -12.84
N SER A 299 -12.10 8.09 -13.02
CA SER A 299 -12.18 9.37 -13.73
C SER A 299 -11.00 9.55 -14.68
N LEU A 300 -11.27 10.20 -15.81
CA LEU A 300 -10.27 10.78 -16.71
C LEU A 300 -9.83 12.14 -16.17
N VAL A 301 -8.53 12.42 -16.24
CA VAL A 301 -7.97 13.74 -15.92
C VAL A 301 -7.84 14.54 -17.22
N ASN A 302 -8.61 15.61 -17.34
CA ASN A 302 -8.53 16.54 -18.46
C ASN A 302 -7.26 17.40 -18.39
N ARG A 303 -6.91 18.04 -19.50
CA ARG A 303 -5.71 18.90 -19.59
C ARG A 303 -5.73 20.07 -18.60
N ASP A 304 -6.90 20.61 -18.29
CA ASP A 304 -7.08 21.66 -17.27
C ASP A 304 -7.03 21.14 -15.82
N GLY A 305 -6.82 19.83 -15.64
CA GLY A 305 -6.82 19.15 -14.35
C GLY A 305 -8.21 18.84 -13.80
N SER A 306 -9.29 19.15 -14.52
CA SER A 306 -10.65 18.72 -14.16
C SER A 306 -10.79 17.20 -14.31
N LEU A 307 -11.70 16.62 -13.53
CA LEU A 307 -11.97 15.18 -13.56
C LEU A 307 -13.28 14.92 -14.30
N GLU A 308 -13.20 14.18 -15.40
CA GLU A 308 -14.37 13.61 -16.10
C GLU A 308 -14.60 12.20 -15.58
N ARG A 309 -15.72 11.99 -14.91
CA ARG A 309 -16.06 10.68 -14.39
C ARG A 309 -16.42 9.73 -15.54
N LEU A 310 -15.87 8.52 -15.50
CA LEU A 310 -16.16 7.50 -16.50
C LEU A 310 -17.27 6.55 -16.02
N GLU A 311 -18.05 6.07 -16.99
CA GLU A 311 -19.09 5.08 -16.77
C GLU A 311 -18.48 3.70 -16.54
N LEU A 312 -18.95 3.00 -15.50
CA LEU A 312 -18.50 1.67 -15.16
C LEU A 312 -19.55 0.66 -15.60
N THR A 313 -19.27 -0.02 -16.70
CA THR A 313 -20.09 -1.12 -17.23
C THR A 313 -19.63 -2.44 -16.63
N ARG A 314 -20.54 -3.36 -16.33
CA ARG A 314 -20.15 -4.68 -15.81
C ARG A 314 -19.31 -5.45 -16.86
N SER A 315 -18.29 -6.18 -16.42
CA SER A 315 -17.56 -7.10 -17.30
C SER A 315 -18.37 -8.36 -17.54
N ASP A 316 -18.56 -8.70 -18.82
CA ASP A 316 -19.19 -9.96 -19.25
C ASP A 316 -18.18 -11.10 -19.38
N ASN A 317 -16.90 -10.84 -19.12
CA ASN A 317 -15.85 -11.84 -19.20
C ASN A 317 -16.00 -12.85 -18.06
N GLU A 318 -16.25 -14.13 -18.39
CA GLU A 318 -16.43 -15.21 -17.41
C GLU A 318 -15.26 -15.34 -16.44
N MET A 319 -14.03 -15.04 -16.89
CA MET A 319 -12.85 -15.05 -16.01
C MET A 319 -12.91 -13.98 -14.91
N ASP A 320 -13.64 -12.89 -15.16
CA ASP A 320 -13.81 -11.76 -14.24
C ASP A 320 -15.07 -11.93 -13.37
N THR A 321 -15.96 -12.86 -13.70
CA THR A 321 -17.24 -13.08 -13.04
C THR A 321 -17.39 -14.53 -12.60
N ASP A 322 -16.95 -14.83 -11.37
CA ASP A 322 -17.54 -15.96 -10.66
C ASP A 322 -19.00 -15.55 -10.29
N PRO A 323 -20.03 -16.35 -10.61
CA PRO A 323 -21.43 -15.96 -10.37
C PRO A 323 -21.75 -15.64 -8.90
N GLU A 324 -20.92 -16.10 -7.96
CA GLU A 324 -21.03 -15.80 -6.53
C GLU A 324 -20.10 -14.69 -6.04
N SER A 325 -19.28 -14.10 -6.92
CA SER A 325 -18.35 -13.05 -6.58
C SER A 325 -18.82 -11.68 -7.08
N VAL A 326 -18.08 -10.66 -6.66
CA VAL A 326 -18.25 -9.32 -7.18
C VAL A 326 -17.70 -9.31 -8.62
N PRO A 327 -18.47 -8.83 -9.61
CA PRO A 327 -17.98 -8.73 -10.97
C PRO A 327 -16.90 -7.66 -11.09
N ALA A 328 -16.05 -7.78 -12.11
CA ALA A 328 -15.26 -6.64 -12.56
C ALA A 328 -16.13 -5.65 -13.34
N TYR A 329 -15.65 -4.42 -13.44
CA TYR A 329 -16.28 -3.35 -14.18
C TYR A 329 -15.28 -2.81 -15.19
N ASN A 330 -15.74 -2.60 -16.42
CA ASN A 330 -15.01 -2.00 -17.50
C ASN A 330 -15.44 -0.54 -17.67
N SER A 331 -14.45 0.31 -17.93
CA SER A 331 -14.63 1.65 -18.47
C SER A 331 -13.90 1.72 -19.80
N PHE A 332 -14.37 2.52 -20.74
CA PHE A 332 -13.64 2.79 -21.97
C PHE A 332 -13.54 4.28 -22.25
N LYS A 333 -12.50 4.67 -22.98
CA LYS A 333 -12.34 6.03 -23.50
C LYS A 333 -11.69 5.96 -24.87
N ASP A 334 -12.27 6.71 -25.81
CA ASP A 334 -11.65 6.97 -27.10
C ASP A 334 -10.60 8.07 -26.91
N ILE A 335 -9.35 7.73 -27.23
CA ILE A 335 -8.19 8.62 -27.11
C ILE A 335 -7.88 9.17 -28.50
N PRO A 336 -7.92 10.50 -28.68
CA PRO A 336 -7.52 11.13 -29.94
C PRO A 336 -6.07 10.80 -30.30
N CYS A 337 -5.78 10.57 -31.58
CA CYS A 337 -4.42 10.25 -32.04
C CYS A 337 -3.39 11.36 -31.76
N GLU A 338 -3.85 12.60 -31.68
CA GLU A 338 -3.02 13.77 -31.34
C GLU A 338 -2.64 13.82 -29.86
N GLN A 339 -3.32 13.05 -29.01
CA GLN A 339 -3.08 13.03 -27.58
C GLN A 339 -2.02 11.97 -27.23
N SER A 340 -0.80 12.43 -26.99
CA SER A 340 0.31 11.59 -26.53
C SER A 340 0.11 11.09 -25.09
N VAL A 341 -0.53 11.89 -24.24
CA VAL A 341 -0.68 11.59 -22.81
C VAL A 341 -2.13 11.58 -22.38
N THR A 342 -2.53 10.51 -21.70
CA THR A 342 -3.87 10.38 -21.10
C THR A 342 -3.73 9.84 -19.69
N THR A 343 -4.36 10.49 -18.71
CA THR A 343 -4.27 10.09 -17.29
C THR A 343 -5.63 9.74 -16.73
N PHE A 344 -5.71 8.63 -16.01
CA PHE A 344 -6.88 8.15 -15.31
C PHE A 344 -6.59 8.05 -13.81
N ILE A 345 -7.63 8.23 -12.99
CA ILE A 345 -7.57 8.07 -11.55
C ILE A 345 -8.69 7.14 -11.13
N ALA A 346 -8.35 6.06 -10.43
CA ALA A 346 -9.28 5.27 -9.66
C ALA A 346 -9.18 5.61 -8.18
N ALA A 347 -10.33 5.78 -7.52
CA ALA A 347 -10.45 5.98 -6.09
C ALA A 347 -11.24 4.82 -5.47
N PHE A 348 -10.72 4.30 -4.36
CA PHE A 348 -11.33 3.20 -3.61
C PHE A 348 -11.51 3.61 -2.16
N ARG A 349 -12.72 3.46 -1.62
CA ARG A 349 -12.99 3.66 -0.18
C ARG A 349 -13.59 2.41 0.41
N LEU A 350 -12.85 1.81 1.35
CA LEU A 350 -13.31 0.69 2.16
C LEU A 350 -13.90 1.23 3.46
N SER A 351 -15.16 0.87 3.76
CA SER A 351 -15.86 1.37 4.95
C SER A 351 -16.92 0.40 5.47
N GLU A 352 -17.42 0.69 6.66
CA GLU A 352 -18.59 0.02 7.25
C GLU A 352 -19.87 0.77 6.87
N TYR A 353 -20.97 0.05 6.76
CA TYR A 353 -22.28 0.69 6.67
C TYR A 353 -22.65 1.40 7.97
N SER A 354 -23.22 2.60 7.84
CA SER A 354 -23.86 3.26 8.97
C SER A 354 -25.28 2.71 9.14
N GLU A 355 -25.72 2.46 10.38
CA GLU A 355 -27.09 1.95 10.66
C GLU A 355 -28.20 2.89 10.13
N GLY A 356 -27.87 4.12 9.74
CA GLY A 356 -28.80 5.08 9.14
C GLY A 356 -29.02 4.91 7.63
N ASP A 357 -28.20 4.15 6.91
CA ASP A 357 -28.37 3.92 5.46
C ASP A 357 -29.52 2.95 5.14
N GLU A 358 -30.10 2.28 6.15
CA GLU A 358 -31.17 1.28 6.00
C GLU A 358 -32.52 1.85 5.52
N GLY A 359 -32.69 3.17 5.57
CA GLY A 359 -33.98 3.81 5.28
C GLY A 359 -34.48 3.68 3.83
N MET A 360 -33.68 3.15 2.90
CA MET A 360 -33.98 3.27 1.46
C MET A 360 -34.29 1.98 0.69
N GLU A 361 -34.12 0.78 1.25
CA GLU A 361 -34.36 -0.47 0.49
C GLU A 361 -35.68 -1.22 0.83
N LYS A 362 -36.54 -0.67 1.68
CA LYS A 362 -37.82 -1.32 2.05
C LYS A 362 -39.09 -0.71 1.43
N SER A 363 -38.97 0.11 0.39
CA SER A 363 -40.13 0.70 -0.29
C SER A 363 -40.48 0.02 -1.62
N ASP A 364 -40.56 -1.30 -1.65
CA ASP A 364 -41.17 -2.04 -2.77
C ASP A 364 -42.20 -3.03 -2.21
N ASP A 365 -43.28 -2.55 -1.58
CA ASP A 365 -44.54 -3.32 -1.53
C ASP A 365 -45.81 -2.62 -1.02
N LYS A 366 -45.87 -1.28 -0.99
CA LYS A 366 -47.16 -0.60 -0.74
C LYS A 366 -47.50 0.36 -1.87
N ARG A 367 -48.16 -0.21 -2.88
CA ARG A 367 -49.18 0.48 -3.67
C ARG A 367 -50.22 1.06 -2.71
N THR A 368 -50.04 2.32 -2.33
CA THR A 368 -51.17 3.16 -1.94
C THR A 368 -51.13 4.32 -2.91
N ASP A 369 -52.06 4.28 -3.86
CA ASP A 369 -52.41 5.37 -4.75
C ASP A 369 -52.82 6.55 -3.87
N ASP A 370 -51.91 7.47 -3.57
CA ASP A 370 -52.29 8.77 -3.04
C ASP A 370 -51.34 9.84 -3.61
N ASP A 371 -51.87 10.52 -4.63
CA ASP A 371 -51.29 11.65 -5.32
C ASP A 371 -51.01 12.79 -4.33
N THR A 372 -49.84 12.80 -3.71
CA THR A 372 -49.30 14.00 -3.07
C THR A 372 -47.89 14.28 -3.57
N ASP A 373 -47.91 14.94 -4.72
CA ASP A 373 -46.96 15.92 -5.19
C ASP A 373 -46.30 16.67 -4.01
N THR A 374 -45.05 16.35 -3.64
CA THR A 374 -44.00 17.31 -3.27
C THR A 374 -42.72 16.64 -2.73
N ARG A 375 -41.60 17.32 -3.04
CA ARG A 375 -40.24 17.13 -2.53
C ARG A 375 -39.46 15.94 -3.09
N ALA A 376 -38.86 16.23 -4.25
CA ALA A 376 -37.52 15.78 -4.63
C ALA A 376 -36.51 15.96 -3.48
N GLY A 377 -36.42 14.97 -2.60
CA GLY A 377 -35.27 14.77 -1.74
C GLY A 377 -34.11 14.29 -2.61
N LYS A 378 -33.38 15.24 -3.23
CA LYS A 378 -32.10 14.95 -3.87
C LYS A 378 -31.19 14.36 -2.79
N SER A 379 -31.00 13.04 -2.81
CA SER A 379 -30.07 12.39 -1.90
C SER A 379 -28.68 12.93 -2.22
N ASN A 380 -28.05 13.56 -1.23
CA ASN A 380 -26.64 13.90 -1.31
C ASN A 380 -25.85 12.59 -1.19
N LYS A 381 -25.84 11.77 -2.25
CA LYS A 381 -24.87 10.68 -2.39
C LYS A 381 -23.49 11.36 -2.41
N THR A 382 -22.80 11.31 -1.29
CA THR A 382 -21.48 11.92 -1.07
C THR A 382 -20.52 11.37 -2.11
N ARG A 383 -20.05 12.22 -3.03
CA ARG A 383 -19.13 11.82 -4.10
C ARG A 383 -17.75 11.57 -3.51
N LEU A 384 -17.09 10.51 -3.94
CA LEU A 384 -15.76 10.14 -3.44
C LEU A 384 -14.69 11.14 -3.86
N LEU A 385 -14.69 11.51 -5.14
CA LEU A 385 -13.71 12.41 -5.74
C LEU A 385 -14.13 13.89 -5.71
N GLN A 386 -15.42 14.20 -5.66
CA GLN A 386 -15.85 15.58 -5.96
C GLN A 386 -15.76 16.56 -4.79
N ASP A 387 -15.83 16.09 -3.54
CA ASP A 387 -15.77 17.00 -2.39
C ASP A 387 -14.41 17.72 -2.26
N LYS A 388 -13.39 17.29 -3.00
CA LYS A 388 -12.13 18.02 -3.21
C LYS A 388 -11.59 17.70 -4.60
N LEU A 389 -11.66 18.63 -5.55
CA LEU A 389 -10.92 18.52 -6.81
C LEU A 389 -9.44 18.22 -6.50
N ILE A 390 -9.01 16.97 -6.70
CA ILE A 390 -7.67 16.57 -6.33
C ILE A 390 -6.71 17.01 -7.44
N LYS A 391 -6.08 18.16 -7.26
CA LYS A 391 -5.13 18.70 -8.24
C LYS A 391 -3.82 17.91 -8.21
N SER A 392 -3.22 17.73 -9.39
CA SER A 392 -1.94 17.01 -9.51
C SER A 392 -0.84 17.58 -8.61
N LYS A 393 -0.76 18.92 -8.50
CA LYS A 393 0.16 19.61 -7.59
C LYS A 393 -0.06 19.24 -6.13
N GLU A 394 -1.31 19.17 -5.68
CA GLU A 394 -1.62 18.79 -4.30
C GLU A 394 -1.26 17.33 -4.00
N ILE A 395 -1.37 16.44 -4.99
CA ILE A 395 -0.90 15.05 -4.85
C ILE A 395 0.62 15.04 -4.78
N ARG A 396 1.31 15.75 -5.69
CA ARG A 396 2.77 15.86 -5.72
C ARG A 396 3.33 16.33 -4.37
N ASP A 397 2.71 17.36 -3.80
CA ASP A 397 3.07 17.91 -2.48
C ASP A 397 2.77 16.90 -1.37
N TYR A 398 1.58 16.28 -1.39
CA TYR A 398 1.17 15.28 -0.41
C TYR A 398 2.10 14.06 -0.36
N VAL A 399 2.49 13.53 -1.52
CA VAL A 399 3.39 12.38 -1.63
C VAL A 399 4.86 12.77 -1.44
N ALA A 400 5.13 14.08 -1.28
CA ALA A 400 6.45 14.67 -1.14
C ALA A 400 7.39 14.31 -2.29
N ALA A 401 6.90 14.35 -3.53
CA ALA A 401 7.71 14.05 -4.71
C ALA A 401 8.74 15.15 -5.05
N ASP A 402 8.58 16.34 -4.46
CA ASP A 402 9.60 17.40 -4.52
C ASP A 402 10.68 17.15 -3.46
N MET A 403 11.95 17.23 -3.87
CA MET A 403 13.10 17.09 -2.99
C MET A 403 13.16 18.15 -1.89
N TYR A 404 12.56 19.31 -2.11
CA TYR A 404 12.51 20.39 -1.12
C TYR A 404 11.36 20.24 -0.11
N HIS A 405 10.53 19.21 -0.26
CA HIS A 405 9.44 18.96 0.66
C HIS A 405 9.97 18.40 1.98
N ALA A 406 9.46 18.87 3.12
CA ALA A 406 9.92 18.43 4.46
C ALA A 406 9.69 16.94 4.80
N ASN A 407 9.06 16.20 3.87
CA ASN A 407 8.80 14.76 3.95
C ASN A 407 9.44 14.00 2.78
N ALA A 408 10.43 14.59 2.09
CA ALA A 408 11.22 13.99 1.03
C ALA A 408 12.23 12.98 1.60
N ILE A 409 11.72 11.97 2.31
CA ILE A 409 12.49 11.00 3.10
C ILE A 409 13.45 10.18 2.23
N GLY A 410 13.10 9.95 0.96
CA GLY A 410 13.98 9.30 -0.01
C GLY A 410 15.33 10.00 -0.11
N ASP A 411 15.28 11.31 -0.37
CA ASP A 411 16.47 12.15 -0.52
C ASP A 411 17.23 12.31 0.80
N MET A 412 16.51 12.46 1.93
CA MET A 412 17.12 12.54 3.26
C MET A 412 18.00 11.31 3.57
N TRP A 413 17.50 10.09 3.36
CA TRP A 413 18.29 8.89 3.64
C TRP A 413 19.47 8.75 2.68
N LEU A 414 19.29 9.04 1.40
CA LEU A 414 20.40 9.01 0.44
C LEU A 414 21.50 9.99 0.85
N THR A 415 21.13 11.21 1.23
CA THR A 415 22.07 12.24 1.70
C THR A 415 22.80 11.82 2.98
N ILE A 416 22.11 11.20 3.95
CA ILE A 416 22.73 10.72 5.19
C ILE A 416 23.76 9.62 4.93
N PHE A 417 23.45 8.65 4.07
CA PHE A 417 24.28 7.46 3.88
C PHE A 417 25.39 7.65 2.84
N VAL A 418 25.11 8.40 1.78
CA VAL A 418 26.00 8.53 0.62
C VAL A 418 26.76 9.86 0.66
N GLY A 419 26.26 10.85 1.40
CA GLY A 419 26.79 12.20 1.39
C GLY A 419 26.49 12.93 0.08
N GLU A 420 27.30 13.92 -0.25
CA GLU A 420 27.09 14.81 -1.41
C GLU A 420 27.49 14.17 -2.75
N GLU A 421 28.30 13.11 -2.74
CA GLU A 421 28.87 12.48 -3.95
C GLU A 421 28.34 11.04 -4.18
N PRO A 422 27.11 10.87 -4.67
CA PRO A 422 26.58 9.55 -5.03
C PRO A 422 27.27 8.90 -6.24
N GLN A 423 28.13 9.63 -6.94
CA GLN A 423 28.81 9.14 -8.13
C GLN A 423 30.04 8.29 -7.86
N LYS A 424 30.43 8.07 -6.60
CA LYS A 424 31.51 7.11 -6.32
C LYS A 424 31.02 5.70 -6.68
N PRO A 425 31.73 4.97 -7.55
CA PRO A 425 31.29 3.63 -8.02
C PRO A 425 31.08 2.63 -6.87
N ASP A 426 31.69 2.88 -5.70
CA ASP A 426 31.59 2.03 -4.52
C ASP A 426 30.36 2.31 -3.62
N CYS A 427 29.44 3.20 -4.02
CA CYS A 427 28.26 3.53 -3.21
C CYS A 427 27.17 2.45 -3.19
N GLY A 428 27.27 1.38 -3.99
CA GLY A 428 26.26 0.32 -4.10
C GLY A 428 25.79 -0.29 -2.77
N PRO A 429 26.71 -0.72 -1.87
CA PRO A 429 26.34 -1.23 -0.55
C PRO A 429 25.64 -0.19 0.34
N LEU A 430 26.06 1.08 0.28
CA LEU A 430 25.47 2.17 1.05
C LEU A 430 24.04 2.48 0.59
N LEU A 431 23.81 2.47 -0.72
CA LEU A 431 22.47 2.62 -1.32
C LEU A 431 21.54 1.50 -0.86
N THR A 432 22.06 0.26 -0.78
CA THR A 432 21.28 -0.88 -0.30
C THR A 432 20.90 -0.71 1.19
N GLY A 433 21.84 -0.23 2.01
CA GLY A 433 21.60 0.08 3.42
C GLY A 433 20.55 1.19 3.63
N ALA A 434 20.69 2.30 2.91
CA ALA A 434 19.74 3.41 2.94
C ALA A 434 18.32 2.96 2.55
N ASN A 435 18.23 2.20 1.45
CA ASN A 435 16.96 1.68 0.96
C ASN A 435 16.29 0.73 1.96
N LEU A 436 17.06 -0.14 2.61
CA LEU A 436 16.54 -1.04 3.62
C LEU A 436 16.02 -0.27 4.84
N VAL A 437 16.79 0.68 5.36
CA VAL A 437 16.40 1.48 6.54
C VAL A 437 15.16 2.31 6.24
N GLY A 438 15.17 3.07 5.13
CA GLY A 438 14.04 3.89 4.71
C GLY A 438 12.77 3.05 4.52
N ARG A 439 12.89 1.89 3.86
CA ARG A 439 11.75 1.00 3.63
C ARG A 439 11.23 0.35 4.89
N CYS A 440 12.10 -0.14 5.77
CA CYS A 440 11.68 -0.70 7.06
C CYS A 440 10.99 0.36 7.93
N LEU A 441 11.52 1.58 7.96
CA LEU A 441 10.94 2.68 8.71
C LEU A 441 9.55 3.04 8.19
N GLU A 442 9.39 3.28 6.89
CA GLU A 442 8.09 3.63 6.32
C GLU A 442 7.08 2.50 6.41
N ARG A 443 7.51 1.24 6.30
CA ARG A 443 6.61 0.11 6.53
C ARG A 443 6.04 0.12 7.94
N ILE A 444 6.88 0.26 8.96
CA ILE A 444 6.42 0.32 10.35
C ILE A 444 5.52 1.56 10.55
N LEU A 445 5.98 2.73 10.09
CA LEU A 445 5.32 4.00 10.36
C LEU A 445 4.05 4.27 9.53
N GLN A 446 3.77 3.51 8.48
CA GLN A 446 2.65 3.84 7.58
C GLN A 446 1.78 2.67 7.17
N VAL A 447 2.32 1.45 7.15
CA VAL A 447 1.57 0.25 6.77
C VAL A 447 1.04 -0.47 8.01
N GLU A 448 1.89 -0.61 9.02
CA GLU A 448 1.60 -1.46 10.18
C GLU A 448 0.97 -0.69 11.35
N MET A 449 0.93 0.64 11.27
CA MET A 449 0.38 1.51 12.31
C MET A 449 -1.12 1.72 12.13
N PHE A 450 -1.89 1.31 13.14
CA PHE A 450 -3.33 1.52 13.19
C PHE A 450 -3.70 2.38 14.40
N PRO A 451 -4.34 3.54 14.21
CA PRO A 451 -4.87 4.32 15.32
C PRO A 451 -5.99 3.56 16.01
N VAL A 452 -5.94 3.55 17.33
CA VAL A 452 -6.89 2.86 18.20
C VAL A 452 -7.64 3.86 19.06
N GLY A 453 -8.95 3.64 19.18
CA GLY A 453 -9.84 4.48 19.99
C GLY A 453 -10.30 5.75 19.27
N LYS A 454 -11.24 6.46 19.89
CA LYS A 454 -11.87 7.67 19.31
C LYS A 454 -10.90 8.83 19.15
N ASP A 455 -10.03 9.03 20.14
CA ASP A 455 -9.11 10.18 20.17
C ASP A 455 -7.82 9.94 19.39
N GLN A 456 -7.63 8.73 18.82
CA GLN A 456 -6.44 8.33 18.06
C GLN A 456 -5.11 8.52 18.83
N HIS A 457 -5.13 8.71 20.14
CA HIS A 457 -3.92 8.88 20.97
C HIS A 457 -3.10 7.60 21.14
N GLN A 458 -3.60 6.47 20.63
CA GLN A 458 -2.99 5.15 20.73
C GLN A 458 -2.73 4.59 19.33
N LEU A 459 -1.61 3.91 19.16
CA LEU A 459 -1.25 3.21 17.92
C LEU A 459 -1.00 1.74 18.22
N ALA A 460 -1.73 0.85 17.55
CA ALA A 460 -1.40 -0.57 17.48
C ALA A 460 -0.43 -0.80 16.32
N LEU A 461 0.58 -1.66 16.54
CA LEU A 461 1.42 -2.20 15.48
C LEU A 461 0.91 -3.57 15.06
N VAL A 462 0.31 -3.65 13.88
CA VAL A 462 -0.30 -4.86 13.32
C VAL A 462 0.65 -5.49 12.32
N SER A 463 1.07 -6.73 12.59
CA SER A 463 1.95 -7.51 11.73
C SER A 463 1.14 -8.40 10.80
N ASN A 464 1.77 -8.83 9.69
CA ASN A 464 1.18 -9.75 8.71
C ASN A 464 -0.19 -9.31 8.16
N LEU A 465 -0.40 -8.00 8.03
CA LEU A 465 -1.68 -7.37 7.73
C LEU A 465 -2.45 -8.05 6.58
N PHE A 466 -1.74 -8.39 5.51
CA PHE A 466 -2.35 -8.88 4.26
C PHE A 466 -2.58 -10.38 4.21
N MET A 467 -1.99 -11.12 5.15
CA MET A 467 -2.28 -12.52 5.34
C MET A 467 -3.17 -12.66 6.57
N TRP A 468 -2.57 -12.47 7.74
CA TRP A 468 -3.07 -12.93 9.03
C TRP A 468 -2.81 -11.79 10.03
N PRO A 469 -3.57 -10.68 9.94
CA PRO A 469 -3.32 -9.47 10.71
C PRO A 469 -3.35 -9.77 12.21
N ASN A 470 -2.29 -9.42 12.93
CA ASN A 470 -2.20 -9.63 14.37
C ASN A 470 -1.38 -8.56 15.08
N VAL A 471 -1.65 -8.33 16.38
CA VAL A 471 -0.73 -7.55 17.23
C VAL A 471 0.27 -8.52 17.85
N ASP A 472 1.31 -8.89 17.09
CA ASP A 472 2.38 -9.77 17.54
C ASP A 472 3.33 -9.03 18.49
N LEU A 473 3.26 -9.34 19.78
CA LEU A 473 4.06 -8.70 20.83
C LEU A 473 5.57 -8.89 20.66
N LYS A 474 6.02 -10.00 20.08
CA LYS A 474 7.44 -10.25 19.82
C LYS A 474 7.91 -9.37 18.66
N ALA A 475 7.15 -9.32 17.56
CA ALA A 475 7.46 -8.45 16.44
C ALA A 475 7.41 -6.98 16.86
N LEU A 476 6.42 -6.59 17.67
CA LEU A 476 6.27 -5.26 18.23
C LEU A 476 7.52 -4.81 18.99
N PHE A 477 8.06 -5.67 19.88
CA PHE A 477 9.30 -5.35 20.60
C PHE A 477 10.45 -4.99 19.64
N TRP A 478 10.69 -5.81 18.62
CA TRP A 478 11.77 -5.57 17.66
C TRP A 478 11.54 -4.32 16.81
N LYS A 479 10.29 -4.05 16.42
CA LYS A 479 9.90 -2.84 15.68
C LYS A 479 10.12 -1.59 16.52
N VAL A 480 9.65 -1.57 17.77
CA VAL A 480 9.88 -0.44 18.69
C VAL A 480 11.37 -0.26 18.97
N ARG A 481 12.12 -1.35 19.17
CA ARG A 481 13.57 -1.28 19.34
C ARG A 481 14.27 -0.67 18.12
N PHE A 482 13.85 -1.04 16.92
CA PHE A 482 14.35 -0.43 15.69
C PHE A 482 14.04 1.07 15.65
N LEU A 483 12.79 1.47 15.93
CA LEU A 483 12.38 2.88 15.97
C LEU A 483 13.22 3.69 16.97
N VAL A 484 13.43 3.19 18.20
CA VAL A 484 14.27 3.87 19.22
C VAL A 484 15.70 4.06 18.73
N LYS A 485 16.28 3.07 18.04
CA LYS A 485 17.63 3.20 17.49
C LYS A 485 17.71 4.28 16.40
N ILE A 486 16.74 4.30 15.50
CA ILE A 486 16.67 5.34 14.45
C ILE A 486 16.43 6.71 15.07
N HIS A 487 15.56 6.81 16.06
CA HIS A 487 15.33 8.03 16.82
C HIS A 487 16.64 8.59 17.38
N ASN A 488 17.39 7.79 18.14
CA ASN A 488 18.65 8.24 18.74
C ASN A 488 19.72 8.56 17.68
N PHE A 489 19.75 7.81 16.58
CA PHE A 489 20.64 8.11 15.48
C PHE A 489 20.36 9.48 14.86
N LEU A 490 19.09 9.76 14.52
CA LEU A 490 18.66 11.05 13.98
C LEU A 490 18.89 12.19 14.98
N TYR A 491 18.64 11.94 16.28
CA TYR A 491 18.90 12.89 17.34
C TYR A 491 20.38 13.31 17.40
N ARG A 492 21.30 12.33 17.40
CA ARG A 492 22.74 12.61 17.42
C ARG A 492 23.23 13.29 16.14
N LEU A 493 22.65 12.93 14.99
CA LEU A 493 22.92 13.65 13.74
C LEU A 493 22.48 15.11 13.84
N GLN A 494 21.27 15.36 14.34
CA GLN A 494 20.76 16.71 14.56
C GLN A 494 21.70 17.53 15.46
N GLN A 495 22.15 16.95 16.58
CA GLN A 495 23.11 17.61 17.47
C GLN A 495 24.42 17.99 16.76
N ARG A 496 24.94 17.12 15.89
CA ARG A 496 26.15 17.42 15.11
C ARG A 496 25.92 18.55 14.11
N CYS A 497 24.74 18.60 13.49
CA CYS A 497 24.34 19.69 12.59
C CYS A 497 24.15 21.02 13.31
N ASP A 498 23.83 21.01 14.61
CA ASP A 498 23.61 22.23 15.40
C ASP A 498 24.93 22.91 15.82
N VAL A 499 26.05 22.18 15.84
CA VAL A 499 27.38 22.71 16.24
C VAL A 499 28.11 23.39 15.07
N VAL A 500 27.76 23.07 13.82
CA VAL A 500 28.41 23.66 12.64
C VAL A 500 27.79 25.03 12.37
N ASP A 501 28.61 26.07 12.52
CA ASP A 501 28.20 27.47 12.37
C ASP A 501 27.66 27.72 10.94
N PRO A 502 26.41 28.20 10.77
CA PRO A 502 25.80 28.38 9.45
C PRO A 502 26.61 29.28 8.50
N VAL A 503 27.48 30.15 9.05
CA VAL A 503 28.30 31.09 8.28
C VAL A 503 29.32 30.38 7.36
N GLN A 504 29.81 29.19 7.71
CA GLN A 504 30.79 28.48 6.86
C GLN A 504 30.16 27.66 5.72
N SER A 505 28.82 27.60 5.64
CA SER A 505 28.10 26.74 4.70
C SER A 505 27.47 27.49 3.51
N GLU A 506 27.92 28.71 3.17
CA GLU A 506 27.35 29.45 2.03
C GLU A 506 27.49 28.73 0.69
N HIS A 507 28.43 27.78 0.57
CA HIS A 507 28.70 27.07 -0.69
C HIS A 507 27.93 25.76 -0.85
N CYS A 508 27.11 25.34 0.13
CA CYS A 508 26.28 24.16 -0.04
C CYS A 508 24.85 24.41 0.47
N PRO A 509 23.86 24.53 -0.42
CA PRO A 509 22.45 24.66 -0.02
C PRO A 509 21.87 23.37 0.60
N ARG A 510 22.48 22.20 0.38
CA ARG A 510 21.97 20.89 0.86
C ARG A 510 21.98 20.65 2.38
N PRO A 511 23.02 21.02 3.16
CA PRO A 511 23.04 20.77 4.61
C PRO A 511 21.86 21.39 5.37
N ALA A 512 21.34 22.54 4.94
CA ALA A 512 20.20 23.19 5.59
C ALA A 512 18.90 22.38 5.45
N TYR A 513 18.64 21.78 4.28
CA TYR A 513 17.43 20.97 4.05
C TYR A 513 17.46 19.67 4.86
N CYS A 514 18.59 18.97 4.83
CA CYS A 514 18.78 17.73 5.59
C CYS A 514 18.48 17.91 7.09
N ARG A 515 18.87 19.07 7.68
CA ARG A 515 18.59 19.37 9.10
C ARG A 515 17.10 19.47 9.41
N ARG A 516 16.30 20.11 8.55
CA ARG A 516 14.85 20.23 8.74
C ARG A 516 14.19 18.85 8.66
N ASP A 517 14.57 18.05 7.68
CA ASP A 517 13.99 16.74 7.42
C ASP A 517 14.29 15.76 8.56
N ILE A 518 15.52 15.77 9.07
CA ILE A 518 15.93 14.99 10.25
C ILE A 518 15.05 15.32 11.45
N ALA A 519 14.81 16.60 11.73
CA ALA A 519 14.00 17.02 12.87
C ALA A 519 12.53 16.59 12.73
N VAL A 520 11.96 16.65 11.52
CA VAL A 520 10.60 16.17 11.24
C VAL A 520 10.51 14.65 11.47
N GLN A 521 11.45 13.88 10.93
CA GLN A 521 11.45 12.42 11.09
C GLN A 521 11.70 12.00 12.54
N HIS A 522 12.63 12.67 13.23
CA HIS A 522 12.88 12.45 14.65
C HIS A 522 11.61 12.61 15.48
N ARG A 523 10.88 13.72 15.29
CA ARG A 523 9.60 13.97 15.97
C ARG A 523 8.55 12.92 15.63
N ARG A 524 8.41 12.58 14.35
CA ARG A 524 7.44 11.57 13.89
C ARG A 524 7.68 10.20 14.53
N ILE A 525 8.94 9.78 14.65
CA ILE A 525 9.32 8.52 15.31
C ILE A 525 9.04 8.61 16.81
N HIS A 526 9.39 9.73 17.45
CA HIS A 526 9.11 9.95 18.87
C HIS A 526 7.61 9.82 19.18
N ASP A 527 6.76 10.53 18.41
CA ASP A 527 5.30 10.50 18.58
C ASP A 527 4.73 9.10 18.33
N CYS A 528 5.30 8.34 17.39
CA CYS A 528 4.94 6.94 17.17
C CYS A 528 5.24 6.09 18.41
N ILE A 529 6.48 6.11 18.91
CA ILE A 529 6.92 5.33 20.07
C ILE A 529 6.01 5.63 21.27
N ASP A 530 5.77 6.91 21.53
CA ASP A 530 4.90 7.39 22.60
C ASP A 530 3.47 6.84 22.49
N ARG A 531 2.83 6.95 21.32
CA ARG A 531 1.47 6.42 21.09
C ARG A 531 1.41 4.90 21.15
N VAL A 532 2.45 4.18 20.74
CA VAL A 532 2.55 2.71 20.89
C VAL A 532 2.68 2.31 22.35
N VAL A 533 3.50 3.01 23.14
CA VAL A 533 3.61 2.75 24.58
C VAL A 533 2.28 3.02 25.28
N ARG A 534 1.56 4.10 24.93
CA ARG A 534 0.21 4.34 25.46
C ARG A 534 -0.76 3.22 25.11
N PHE A 535 -0.73 2.72 23.88
CA PHE A 535 -1.52 1.56 23.47
C PHE A 535 -1.20 0.33 24.32
N LEU A 536 0.08 -0.01 24.52
CA LEU A 536 0.48 -1.16 25.32
C LEU A 536 -0.04 -1.07 26.75
N VAL A 537 0.04 0.12 27.37
CA VAL A 537 -0.50 0.32 28.72
C VAL A 537 -2.01 0.18 28.73
N GLU A 538 -2.72 0.89 27.86
CA GLU A 538 -4.18 0.87 27.91
C GLU A 538 -4.76 -0.49 27.52
N ALA A 539 -4.21 -1.15 26.50
CA ALA A 539 -4.75 -2.40 25.98
C ALA A 539 -4.40 -3.61 26.86
N LEU A 540 -3.23 -3.63 27.50
CA LEU A 540 -2.68 -4.85 28.13
C LEU A 540 -2.44 -4.73 29.63
N LEU A 541 -2.38 -3.51 30.16
CA LEU A 541 -2.06 -3.27 31.56
C LEU A 541 -3.25 -2.69 32.31
N LYS A 542 -4.16 -1.98 31.64
CA LYS A 542 -5.40 -1.53 32.29
C LYS A 542 -6.44 -2.67 32.35
N PRO A 543 -6.89 -3.09 33.54
CA PRO A 543 -7.96 -4.08 33.68
C PRO A 543 -9.25 -3.60 33.00
N GLY A 544 -9.96 -4.52 32.32
CA GLY A 544 -11.25 -4.21 31.68
C GLY A 544 -11.15 -3.33 30.43
N SER A 545 -9.97 -3.17 29.83
CA SER A 545 -9.81 -2.40 28.60
C SER A 545 -10.62 -2.98 27.44
N ASN A 546 -11.40 -2.12 26.77
CA ASN A 546 -12.24 -2.45 25.62
C ASN A 546 -11.58 -2.10 24.28
N VAL A 547 -10.25 -2.03 24.24
CA VAL A 547 -9.50 -1.84 22.99
C VAL A 547 -9.83 -2.96 22.00
N VAL A 548 -10.20 -2.61 20.76
CA VAL A 548 -10.65 -3.57 19.75
C VAL A 548 -9.50 -4.40 19.17
N LEU A 549 -8.35 -3.77 18.91
CA LEU A 549 -7.14 -4.44 18.42
C LEU A 549 -6.31 -5.04 19.56
N LYS A 550 -6.80 -6.12 20.18
CA LYS A 550 -6.03 -6.86 21.20
C LYS A 550 -5.02 -7.82 20.55
N PRO A 551 -3.85 -8.03 21.16
CA PRO A 551 -2.95 -9.12 20.81
C PRO A 551 -3.63 -10.48 20.89
N ASP A 552 -3.28 -11.35 19.96
CA ASP A 552 -3.67 -12.75 20.00
C ASP A 552 -3.23 -13.35 21.34
N THR A 553 -4.10 -14.16 21.94
CA THR A 553 -3.80 -14.92 23.16
C THR A 553 -3.29 -14.05 24.31
N PHE A 554 -4.03 -13.00 24.68
CA PHE A 554 -3.89 -12.41 26.02
C PHE A 554 -4.33 -13.43 27.09
N VAL A 555 -3.48 -14.41 27.36
CA VAL A 555 -3.63 -15.34 28.47
C VAL A 555 -2.68 -14.85 29.54
N ARG A 556 -3.24 -14.41 30.66
CA ARG A 556 -2.43 -14.02 31.84
C ARG A 556 -1.51 -15.19 32.18
N GLY A 557 -0.20 -14.96 32.16
CA GLY A 557 0.80 -16.02 32.36
C GLY A 557 1.45 -16.59 31.10
N ASP A 558 1.10 -16.10 29.90
CA ASP A 558 1.92 -16.38 28.72
C ASP A 558 3.25 -15.63 28.81
N SER A 559 4.32 -16.30 28.41
CA SER A 559 5.64 -15.72 28.17
C SER A 559 5.61 -14.43 27.33
N ASN A 560 4.61 -14.26 26.47
CA ASN A 560 4.46 -13.07 25.63
C ASN A 560 4.25 -11.78 26.43
N TYR A 561 3.73 -11.89 27.66
CA TYR A 561 3.56 -10.76 28.56
C TYR A 561 4.89 -10.04 28.87
N TYR A 562 6.01 -10.77 28.92
CA TYR A 562 7.33 -10.16 29.11
C TYR A 562 7.71 -9.23 27.96
N TYR A 563 7.26 -9.47 26.72
CA TYR A 563 7.60 -8.57 25.62
C TYR A 563 6.94 -7.19 25.78
N VAL A 564 5.76 -7.10 26.37
CA VAL A 564 5.11 -5.81 26.69
C VAL A 564 6.00 -5.02 27.63
N MET A 565 6.39 -5.66 28.74
CA MET A 565 7.25 -5.08 29.77
C MET A 565 8.62 -4.71 29.23
N LEU A 566 9.27 -5.63 28.51
CA LEU A 566 10.57 -5.40 27.88
C LEU A 566 10.50 -4.23 26.91
N THR A 567 9.42 -4.08 26.15
CA THR A 567 9.26 -2.96 25.21
C THR A 567 9.18 -1.63 25.96
N ILE A 568 8.29 -1.53 26.95
CA ILE A 568 8.10 -0.30 27.74
C ILE A 568 9.41 0.10 28.43
N TRP A 569 10.05 -0.84 29.11
CA TRP A 569 11.32 -0.59 29.79
C TRP A 569 12.45 -0.27 28.82
N TYR A 570 12.51 -0.93 27.66
CA TYR A 570 13.50 -0.61 26.65
C TYR A 570 13.38 0.84 26.18
N VAL A 571 12.15 1.31 25.92
CA VAL A 571 11.88 2.71 25.54
C VAL A 571 12.34 3.66 26.66
N ILE A 572 11.91 3.42 27.91
CA ILE A 572 12.29 4.28 29.06
C ILE A 572 13.81 4.37 29.22
N GLN A 573 14.54 3.27 29.02
CA GLN A 573 15.99 3.24 29.20
C GLN A 573 16.77 3.85 28.05
N ASN A 574 16.29 3.67 26.81
CA ASN A 574 17.09 3.92 25.62
C ASN A 574 16.65 5.15 24.84
N LEU A 575 15.46 5.72 25.08
CA LEU A 575 15.04 6.91 24.36
C LEU A 575 15.81 8.13 24.90
N GLU A 576 16.79 8.63 24.13
CA GLU A 576 17.56 9.83 24.47
C GLU A 576 16.65 11.06 24.38
N GLN A 577 16.67 11.95 25.39
CA GLN A 577 15.87 13.18 25.39
C GLN A 577 16.75 14.44 25.53
N PRO A 578 16.53 15.47 24.70
CA PRO A 578 17.14 16.80 24.87
C PRO A 578 16.44 17.57 25.97
N GLY A 579 17.05 17.71 27.16
CA GLY A 579 16.68 18.73 28.16
C GLY A 579 15.25 18.69 28.73
N GLU A 580 14.34 17.93 28.14
CA GLU A 580 13.01 17.64 28.67
C GLU A 580 13.22 16.70 29.84
N SER A 581 12.83 17.19 31.01
CA SER A 581 12.77 16.39 32.22
C SER A 581 12.12 15.04 31.91
N LYS A 582 12.67 13.97 32.50
CA LYS A 582 12.03 12.64 32.56
C LYS A 582 10.54 12.70 32.95
N ASP A 583 10.09 13.84 33.49
CA ASP A 583 8.70 14.16 33.79
C ASP A 583 7.71 13.95 32.65
N ARG A 584 8.09 14.04 31.37
CA ARG A 584 7.11 13.78 30.29
C ARG A 584 6.66 12.33 30.26
N TRP A 585 7.52 11.41 30.69
CA TRP A 585 7.17 10.02 30.97
C TRP A 585 6.73 9.80 32.42
N ASN A 586 6.35 10.82 33.20
CA ASN A 586 5.63 10.59 34.47
C ASN A 586 4.30 9.86 34.25
N LEU A 587 3.74 9.92 33.03
CA LEU A 587 2.67 9.01 32.65
C LEU A 587 3.14 7.55 32.79
N ALA A 588 4.38 7.24 32.39
CA ALA A 588 4.99 5.96 32.69
C ALA A 588 5.30 5.83 34.19
N GLN A 589 5.83 6.80 34.93
CA GLN A 589 6.19 6.58 36.34
C GLN A 589 5.01 6.19 37.24
N ALA A 590 3.90 6.94 37.21
CA ALA A 590 2.69 6.55 37.96
C ALA A 590 2.11 5.21 37.46
N LYS A 591 2.33 4.90 36.18
CA LYS A 591 1.98 3.60 35.60
C LYS A 591 3.04 2.52 35.88
N VAL A 592 4.28 2.85 36.24
CA VAL A 592 5.42 1.95 36.48
C VAL A 592 5.23 1.24 37.81
N ASP A 593 4.73 1.95 38.82
CA ASP A 593 4.30 1.31 40.06
C ASP A 593 3.17 0.31 39.75
N ALA A 594 2.20 0.70 38.90
CA ALA A 594 1.20 -0.23 38.40
C ALA A 594 1.81 -1.36 37.54
N LEU A 595 2.89 -1.12 36.79
CA LEU A 595 3.59 -2.14 36.00
C LEU A 595 4.17 -3.23 36.91
N GLN A 596 4.70 -2.86 38.08
CA GLN A 596 5.25 -3.82 39.04
C GLN A 596 4.17 -4.78 39.53
N GLU A 597 2.94 -4.30 39.77
CA GLU A 597 1.81 -5.14 40.17
C GLU A 597 1.38 -6.14 39.08
N HIS A 598 1.74 -5.90 37.82
CA HIS A 598 1.33 -6.73 36.70
C HIS A 598 2.42 -7.72 36.26
N LEU A 599 3.61 -7.67 36.85
CA LEU A 599 4.65 -8.66 36.59
C LEU A 599 4.17 -10.05 37.00
N PRO A 600 4.45 -11.09 36.19
CA PRO A 600 4.19 -12.44 36.61
C PRO A 600 5.00 -12.73 37.87
N TYR A 601 4.34 -13.11 38.96
CA TYR A 601 4.98 -13.57 40.19
C TYR A 601 6.11 -14.56 39.90
N ASP A 602 7.16 -14.57 40.73
CA ASP A 602 8.26 -15.49 40.52
C ASP A 602 7.84 -16.97 40.55
N SER A 603 6.79 -17.26 41.32
CA SER A 603 6.13 -18.56 41.43
C SER A 603 5.20 -18.92 40.27
N TRP A 604 5.06 -18.06 39.26
CA TRP A 604 4.15 -18.32 38.13
C TRP A 604 4.62 -19.55 37.33
N ASN A 605 3.74 -20.54 37.22
CA ASN A 605 4.02 -21.78 36.48
C ASN A 605 3.76 -21.61 34.98
N PHE A 606 4.83 -21.40 34.23
CA PHE A 606 4.79 -21.41 32.76
C PHE A 606 4.76 -22.84 32.21
N ARG A 607 4.21 -23.01 31.00
CA ARG A 607 4.21 -24.31 30.30
C ARG A 607 5.65 -24.82 30.17
N LYS A 608 5.84 -26.15 30.21
CA LYS A 608 7.18 -26.77 30.16
C LYS A 608 8.01 -26.30 28.96
N ALA A 609 7.37 -26.06 27.81
CA ALA A 609 8.02 -25.56 26.59
C ALA A 609 8.57 -24.12 26.72
N ASP A 610 8.00 -23.31 27.61
CA ASP A 610 8.36 -21.90 27.77
C ASP A 610 9.37 -21.66 28.91
N ARG A 611 9.69 -22.66 29.74
CA ARG A 611 10.52 -22.45 30.95
C ARG A 611 11.87 -21.78 30.66
N ASN A 612 12.60 -22.26 29.66
CA ASN A 612 13.89 -21.68 29.28
C ASN A 612 13.72 -20.28 28.68
N LYS A 613 12.72 -20.09 27.81
CA LYS A 613 12.37 -18.80 27.21
C LYS A 613 12.04 -17.77 28.29
N VAL A 614 11.23 -18.16 29.28
CA VAL A 614 10.80 -17.30 30.38
C VAL A 614 11.96 -16.93 31.29
N ALA A 615 12.87 -17.86 31.61
CA ALA A 615 14.05 -17.53 32.41
C ALA A 615 14.88 -16.42 31.73
N ILE A 616 15.08 -16.53 30.40
CA ILE A 616 15.77 -15.50 29.61
C ILE A 616 14.98 -14.19 29.60
N LEU A 617 13.67 -14.23 29.36
CA LEU A 617 12.83 -13.02 29.32
C LEU A 617 12.74 -12.32 30.69
N LYS A 618 12.64 -13.08 31.78
CA LYS A 618 12.74 -12.59 33.16
C LYS A 618 14.08 -11.92 33.38
N TRP A 619 15.18 -12.56 33.00
CA TRP A 619 16.51 -11.99 33.15
C TRP A 619 16.66 -10.70 32.34
N CYS A 620 16.23 -10.66 31.08
CA CYS A 620 16.22 -9.45 30.27
C CYS A 620 15.38 -8.34 30.91
N HIS A 621 14.24 -8.69 31.53
CA HIS A 621 13.37 -7.74 32.20
C HIS A 621 14.00 -7.20 33.48
N TYR A 622 14.55 -8.07 34.32
CA TYR A 622 15.31 -7.68 35.52
C TYR A 622 16.53 -6.83 35.16
N ALA A 623 17.28 -7.18 34.12
CA ALA A 623 18.38 -6.36 33.62
C ALA A 623 17.90 -4.98 33.15
N SER A 624 16.72 -4.91 32.51
CA SER A 624 16.12 -3.64 32.07
C SER A 624 15.63 -2.76 33.22
N THR A 625 15.31 -3.35 34.38
CA THR A 625 14.82 -2.64 35.59
C THR A 625 15.91 -2.33 36.61
N LEU A 626 16.99 -3.11 36.68
CA LEU A 626 18.10 -2.85 37.60
C LEU A 626 18.95 -1.64 37.18
N VAL A 627 19.14 -1.43 35.88
CA VAL A 627 19.91 -0.30 35.34
C VAL A 627 19.38 1.08 35.82
N PRO A 628 18.07 1.38 35.84
CA PRO A 628 17.57 2.64 36.39
C PRO A 628 17.66 2.74 37.91
N CYS A 629 17.72 1.62 38.63
CA CYS A 629 17.84 1.60 40.10
C CYS A 629 19.29 1.80 40.57
N LEU A 630 20.27 1.58 39.69
CA LEU A 630 21.66 1.89 39.99
C LEU A 630 21.88 3.41 39.88
N PRO A 631 22.43 4.06 40.92
CA PRO A 631 22.82 5.46 40.81
C PRO A 631 23.79 5.56 39.64
N LYS A 632 23.48 6.41 38.65
CA LYS A 632 24.44 6.78 37.60
C LYS A 632 25.60 7.48 38.31
N THR A 633 26.63 6.72 38.66
CA THR A 633 27.91 7.31 39.04
C THR A 633 28.38 8.07 37.82
N THR A 634 28.27 9.40 37.87
CA THR A 634 28.81 10.29 36.86
C THR A 634 30.29 9.94 36.71
N PRO A 635 30.76 9.51 35.51
CA PRO A 635 32.17 9.32 35.31
C PRO A 635 32.88 10.63 35.63
N THR A 636 33.90 10.56 36.49
CA THR A 636 34.78 11.69 36.78
C THR A 636 35.44 12.16 35.48
N PRO A 637 35.64 13.47 35.30
CA PRO A 637 36.30 14.01 34.12
C PRO A 637 37.75 13.53 34.10
N GLY A 638 38.00 12.45 33.37
CA GLY A 638 39.26 11.72 33.32
C GLY A 638 39.18 10.45 32.46
N ASP A 639 38.00 9.85 32.32
CA ASP A 639 37.83 8.58 31.58
C ASP A 639 37.37 8.76 30.11
N VAL A 640 37.44 9.97 29.55
CA VAL A 640 37.05 10.25 28.15
C VAL A 640 38.25 10.14 27.21
N GLU A 641 38.94 9.00 27.24
CA GLU A 641 39.94 8.63 26.24
C GLU A 641 39.64 7.21 25.77
N THR A 642 38.58 7.04 24.96
CA THR A 642 38.35 5.98 23.96
C THR A 642 36.85 5.87 23.65
N CYS A 643 36.41 6.37 22.50
CA CYS A 643 35.15 5.98 21.86
C CYS A 643 35.34 5.95 20.35
#